data_AF-A0A8S1ZZ47-F1
#
_entry.id   AF-A0A8S1ZZ47-F1
#
_cell.length_a   1.000
_cell.length_b   1.000
_cell.length_c   1.000
_cell.angle_alpha   90.00
_cell.angle_beta   90.00
_cell.angle_gamma   90.00
#
_symmetry.space_group_name_H-M   'P 1'
#
loop_
_entity.id
_entity.type
_entity.pdbx_description
1 polymer ?
#
loop_
_entity_poly.entity_id
_entity_poly.type
_entity_poly.pdbx_seq_one_letter_code
_entity_poly.pdbx_strand_id
1 'polypeptide(L)'
;MEDLRRRFPTKKNGEISNVAVALPPPRKASDALPLPLYLTNTFFLALFFATVYFLLSRWREKIRNSTPLHVVDLSEICSLIGFVASFIYLLGFCGIDFIFRSSSDDDVWVNDGMIPCGQSLDCREILPIKPNSVDPPRVSDLDSVEDEEIVKSVIDGIIPSYSLETKLGDCKRAAAIRREAVQRITGKSLTGLPLEGFDYNSILGQCCEMPVGYVQIPVGIAGPLLLDGIEYSVPMATTEGCLVASTNRGFKAIHLSGGAFSVLMKDAMTRAPVVRFPSARRAALVMFYLQDPANFERLSLIFNKSSRFARLQSITCKIAGRNLYPRFACSTGDAMGMNMVSKGVQNVLDFVKSEFPDMDVIGISGNYCSDKKASAVNWIEGRGKHVVCEAFIKAEIVEKVLKTSVEALVELNTLKNLAGSAMAGSLGGFNAHASNIVSAVFIATGQDPAQNVESSHCITLIEAEGNDLHISVSMPCIEVGTVGGGTQLASQSACLNLLGVKGSNNEEPGSNAQQLARIVAGSVLAGELSLMSAIAAGQLVKSHMKYNRSSRDIGPSSQRMEECYGSLTNEAMNMEIGAVGDDEVSPHGMFESLMIYVSKRNLSTIISFWESSFAINNRLKMIHFVLLVSRQGKVRLTKWYSPYTQKERSKVIRELSGVILNRGPKLCNFIEWRGYKVVYKRYASLYFCMCIDEADNELEVLEIIHHYVEILDRYFGSVCELDLIFNFHKAYYILDELLIAGELQESSKKTVARIISAQDQLVEAAKEEASSINEKNDTKEESKSTKPESASGASPSPSPSPTDPGLDFNAFDFSGMAGILNDPSIKDLAEQIAKDPAFNQLAEQLQRSVPTASHEGGLPNFDPQQYMQTMQQVMENPEFRTMAERLGNALVQDPQMSPFLEALGNPAATEQFAERMAQMKEDPELKPILAEIDAGGPSAMMKYWNDKDVLAKLGEAMGIAVGADQSVAAEPEEAEEGEEEESIVHQTASLGDVEGLKAALASGGNKDEEDSEGRTALHFACGYGEVKCAQVLLDAGANVNAIDKNKNTPLHYAAGYGRKECVSLLLENGAAVTLQNMDSKNPIDVAKLNNQLDVVKLLEKDAFL
;
A
#
# COMPACT_ATOMS: atom_id res chain seq x y z
N MET A 1 9.94 52.42 -64.34
CA MET A 1 10.49 53.78 -64.23
C MET A 1 10.84 53.95 -62.75
N GLU A 2 12.11 53.90 -62.32
CA GLU A 2 13.25 54.78 -62.68
C GLU A 2 12.98 56.25 -62.29
N ASP A 3 13.89 57.00 -61.64
CA ASP A 3 15.32 56.74 -61.31
C ASP A 3 15.77 57.59 -60.08
N LEU A 4 17.10 57.62 -59.82
CA LEU A 4 17.90 58.47 -58.89
C LEU A 4 18.05 57.93 -57.46
N ARG A 5 19.15 57.29 -57.00
CA ARG A 5 20.62 57.32 -57.24
C ARG A 5 21.39 58.56 -56.73
N ARG A 6 22.27 58.33 -55.72
CA ARG A 6 23.73 58.63 -55.66
C ARG A 6 24.28 58.25 -54.25
N ARG A 7 25.10 57.19 -54.13
CA ARG A 7 26.60 57.16 -54.00
C ARG A 7 27.18 57.91 -52.78
N PHE A 8 28.02 57.24 -51.96
CA PHE A 8 29.50 57.46 -51.86
C PHE A 8 30.20 56.42 -50.92
N PRO A 9 31.53 56.17 -51.02
CA PRO A 9 32.25 55.16 -50.22
C PRO A 9 33.55 55.60 -49.49
N THR A 10 34.06 54.72 -48.62
CA THR A 10 35.48 54.45 -48.23
C THR A 10 36.38 55.43 -47.41
N LYS A 11 36.98 54.82 -46.36
CA LYS A 11 38.40 54.85 -45.87
C LYS A 11 38.97 55.99 -44.97
N LYS A 12 39.25 55.56 -43.72
CA LYS A 12 40.54 55.57 -42.95
C LYS A 12 41.31 56.86 -42.62
N ASN A 13 41.93 56.79 -41.42
CA ASN A 13 42.88 57.72 -40.77
C ASN A 13 42.23 59.05 -40.31
N GLY A 14 42.59 59.65 -39.16
CA GLY A 14 43.51 59.22 -38.10
C GLY A 14 43.83 60.43 -37.20
N GLU A 15 43.89 60.22 -35.87
CA GLU A 15 44.30 61.18 -34.82
C GLU A 15 43.51 62.50 -34.68
N ILE A 16 43.05 62.78 -33.46
CA ILE A 16 43.52 63.91 -32.63
C ILE A 16 43.03 63.69 -31.19
N SER A 17 43.91 63.96 -30.23
CA SER A 17 43.73 63.73 -28.79
C SER A 17 42.99 64.86 -28.06
N ASN A 18 42.21 64.48 -27.02
CA ASN A 18 42.00 65.19 -25.74
C ASN A 18 41.45 66.66 -25.80
N VAL A 19 40.52 67.12 -24.96
CA VAL A 19 40.08 66.72 -23.60
C VAL A 19 38.57 66.95 -23.47
N ALA A 20 37.84 66.09 -22.75
CA ALA A 20 36.54 66.42 -22.18
C ALA A 20 36.46 65.93 -20.73
N VAL A 21 35.90 66.78 -19.85
CA VAL A 21 35.85 66.57 -18.40
C VAL A 21 34.94 65.37 -18.06
N ALA A 22 35.45 64.42 -17.29
CA ALA A 22 34.67 63.30 -16.80
C ALA A 22 33.67 63.74 -15.72
N LEU A 23 32.38 63.64 -16.02
CA LEU A 23 31.33 63.59 -15.00
C LEU A 23 31.40 62.23 -14.27
N PRO A 24 31.15 62.17 -12.95
CA PRO A 24 31.18 60.90 -12.22
C PRO A 24 30.05 59.96 -12.71
N PRO A 25 30.28 58.64 -12.73
CA PRO A 25 29.28 57.67 -13.19
C PRO A 25 28.05 57.64 -12.27
N PRO A 26 26.88 57.23 -12.77
CA PRO A 26 25.69 57.07 -11.94
C PRO A 26 25.93 55.99 -10.88
N ARG A 27 25.64 56.32 -9.62
CA ARG A 27 25.80 55.40 -8.48
C ARG A 27 24.96 54.14 -8.69
N LYS A 28 25.57 52.98 -8.51
CA LYS A 28 24.90 51.67 -8.56
C LYS A 28 24.32 51.33 -7.18
N ALA A 29 23.30 50.48 -7.14
CA ALA A 29 22.71 50.03 -5.87
C ALA A 29 23.70 49.24 -4.98
N SER A 30 24.78 48.70 -5.57
CA SER A 30 25.93 48.11 -4.88
C SER A 30 26.67 49.10 -3.97
N ASP A 31 26.63 50.39 -4.29
CA ASP A 31 27.45 51.42 -3.63
C ASP A 31 26.87 51.85 -2.26
N ALA A 32 25.74 51.24 -1.86
CA ALA A 32 25.04 51.49 -0.61
C ALA A 32 25.52 50.62 0.58
N LEU A 33 26.31 49.57 0.32
CA LEU A 33 26.82 48.67 1.36
C LEU A 33 28.34 48.82 1.52
N PRO A 34 28.87 49.04 2.75
CA PRO A 34 30.28 49.31 2.98
C PRO A 34 31.20 48.07 2.93
N LEU A 35 30.71 46.94 2.41
CA LEU A 35 31.40 45.64 2.41
C LEU A 35 31.17 44.89 1.08
N PRO A 36 32.15 44.09 0.61
CA PRO A 36 32.00 43.29 -0.61
C PRO A 36 30.79 42.34 -0.60
N LEU A 37 30.08 42.26 -1.72
CA LEU A 37 28.85 41.48 -1.91
C LEU A 37 28.99 39.99 -1.52
N TYR A 38 30.13 39.37 -1.77
CA TYR A 38 30.35 37.98 -1.37
C TYR A 38 30.41 37.82 0.16
N LEU A 39 31.06 38.74 0.88
CA LEU A 39 31.13 38.73 2.35
C LEU A 39 29.76 38.97 2.97
N THR A 40 28.97 39.90 2.43
CA THR A 40 27.61 40.15 2.92
C THR A 40 26.68 38.98 2.59
N ASN A 41 26.80 38.36 1.41
CA ASN A 41 26.04 37.15 1.06
C ASN A 41 26.39 35.97 1.98
N THR A 42 27.67 35.66 2.20
CA THR A 42 28.08 34.61 3.15
C THR A 42 27.59 34.90 4.56
N PHE A 43 27.71 36.15 5.03
CA PHE A 43 27.25 36.57 6.35
C PHE A 43 25.73 36.39 6.52
N PHE A 44 24.92 36.91 5.60
CA PHE A 44 23.46 36.81 5.71
C PHE A 44 22.94 35.39 5.47
N LEU A 45 23.60 34.58 4.63
CA LEU A 45 23.28 33.17 4.48
C LEU A 45 23.58 32.38 5.77
N ALA A 46 24.75 32.60 6.39
CA ALA A 46 25.10 31.99 7.66
C ALA A 46 24.15 32.45 8.79
N LEU A 47 23.81 33.74 8.84
CA LEU A 47 22.86 34.30 9.81
C LEU A 47 21.44 33.73 9.64
N PHE A 48 21.00 33.50 8.40
CA PHE A 48 19.71 32.88 8.11
C PHE A 48 19.65 31.45 8.68
N PHE A 49 20.60 30.59 8.34
CA PHE A 49 20.62 29.22 8.84
C PHE A 49 20.85 29.14 10.36
N ALA A 50 21.68 30.01 10.93
CA ALA A 50 21.90 30.07 12.37
C ALA A 50 20.65 30.53 13.15
N THR A 51 19.91 31.54 12.66
CA THR A 51 18.68 31.99 13.31
C THR A 51 17.53 30.99 13.17
N VAL A 52 17.39 30.33 12.01
CA VAL A 52 16.44 29.22 11.82
C VAL A 52 16.76 28.07 12.78
N TYR A 53 18.02 27.62 12.84
CA TYR A 53 18.43 26.53 13.73
C TYR A 53 18.20 26.86 15.21
N PHE A 54 18.54 28.09 15.64
CA PHE A 54 18.31 28.54 17.01
C PHE A 54 16.81 28.60 17.35
N LEU A 55 15.99 29.21 16.50
CA LEU A 55 14.54 29.33 16.73
C LEU A 55 13.86 27.95 16.77
N LEU A 56 14.20 27.04 15.85
CA LEU A 56 13.69 25.67 15.88
C LEU A 56 14.12 24.92 17.15
N SER A 57 15.37 25.08 17.58
CA SER A 57 15.88 24.48 18.83
C SER A 57 15.16 25.01 20.07
N ARG A 58 14.94 26.33 20.15
CA ARG A 58 14.22 26.98 21.26
C ARG A 58 12.73 26.66 21.27
N TRP A 59 12.08 26.63 20.11
CA TRP A 59 10.68 26.20 20.01
C TRP A 59 10.53 24.73 20.38
N ARG A 60 11.46 23.85 19.99
CA ARG A 60 11.49 22.45 20.45
C ARG A 60 11.64 22.35 21.97
N GLU A 61 12.53 23.16 22.57
CA GLU A 61 12.71 23.22 24.03
C GLU A 61 11.47 23.73 24.77
N LYS A 62 10.80 24.75 24.24
CA LYS A 62 9.53 25.29 24.79
C LYS A 62 8.37 24.30 24.65
N ILE A 63 8.27 23.59 23.53
CA ILE A 63 7.32 22.50 23.34
C ILE A 63 7.60 21.37 24.35
N ARG A 64 8.88 21.00 24.58
CA ARG A 64 9.27 19.99 25.58
C ARG A 64 8.92 20.40 27.01
N ASN A 65 9.03 21.69 27.33
CA ASN A 65 8.76 22.25 28.65
C ASN A 65 7.34 22.85 28.79
N SER A 66 6.42 22.55 27.86
CA SER A 66 5.04 23.07 27.80
C SER A 66 4.92 24.60 27.98
N THR A 67 5.93 25.35 27.55
CA THR A 67 5.98 26.82 27.64
C THR A 67 5.30 27.43 26.42
N PRO A 68 4.38 28.41 26.54
CA PRO A 68 3.64 28.90 25.38
C PRO A 68 4.55 29.56 24.34
N LEU A 69 4.46 29.14 23.08
CA LEU A 69 5.31 29.63 21.97
C LEU A 69 5.22 31.14 21.70
N HIS A 70 4.12 31.79 22.12
CA HIS A 70 3.95 33.25 22.02
C HIS A 70 4.66 34.04 23.13
N VAL A 71 5.17 33.37 24.17
CA VAL A 71 6.00 33.99 25.21
C VAL A 71 7.44 33.96 24.70
N VAL A 72 7.84 35.02 24.00
CA VAL A 72 9.15 35.14 23.33
C VAL A 72 10.16 35.83 24.25
N ASP A 73 11.36 35.25 24.41
CA ASP A 73 12.44 35.86 25.18
C ASP A 73 13.31 36.81 24.33
N LEU A 74 14.17 37.59 24.98
CA LEU A 74 15.00 38.60 24.29
C LEU A 74 15.93 37.99 23.22
N SER A 75 16.40 36.75 23.42
CA SER A 75 17.29 36.06 22.48
C SER A 75 16.55 35.54 21.25
N GLU A 76 15.32 35.07 21.43
CA GLU A 76 14.42 34.71 20.33
C GLU A 76 13.90 35.93 19.57
N ILE A 77 13.60 37.05 20.25
CA ILE A 77 13.25 38.32 19.58
C ILE A 77 14.40 38.78 18.68
N CYS A 78 15.64 38.79 19.20
CA CYS A 78 16.83 39.09 18.39
C CYS A 78 17.00 38.12 17.22
N SER A 79 16.71 36.83 17.41
CA SER A 79 16.82 35.81 16.37
C SER A 79 15.72 35.93 15.30
N LEU A 80 14.49 36.30 15.68
CA LEU A 80 13.40 36.61 14.74
C LEU A 80 13.72 37.86 13.92
N ILE A 81 14.30 38.89 14.54
CA ILE A 81 14.78 40.09 13.82
C ILE A 81 15.91 39.71 12.85
N GLY A 82 16.88 38.89 13.29
CA GLY A 82 17.96 38.39 12.43
C GLY A 82 17.47 37.52 11.26
N PHE A 83 16.45 36.69 11.50
CA PHE A 83 15.78 35.89 10.47
C PHE A 83 15.09 36.78 9.44
N VAL A 84 14.27 37.75 9.88
CA VAL A 84 13.58 38.67 8.96
C VAL A 84 14.57 39.54 8.19
N ALA A 85 15.63 40.05 8.83
CA ALA A 85 16.65 40.86 8.18
C ALA A 85 17.44 40.06 7.12
N SER A 86 17.87 38.83 7.45
CA SER A 86 18.57 37.95 6.51
C SER A 86 17.67 37.46 5.37
N PHE A 87 16.41 37.15 5.65
CA PHE A 87 15.43 36.75 4.62
C PHE A 87 15.12 37.88 3.63
N ILE A 88 14.92 39.11 4.12
CA ILE A 88 14.74 40.30 3.26
C ILE A 88 16.00 40.57 2.43
N TYR A 89 17.19 40.46 3.04
CA TYR A 89 18.45 40.62 2.31
C TYR A 89 18.61 39.56 1.20
N LEU A 90 18.34 38.28 1.51
CA LEU A 90 18.45 37.19 0.55
C LEU A 90 17.43 37.33 -0.59
N LEU A 91 16.19 37.75 -0.32
CA LEU A 91 15.22 38.04 -1.39
C LEU A 91 15.56 39.29 -2.23
N GLY A 92 16.22 40.29 -1.64
CA GLY A 92 16.54 41.56 -2.33
C GLY A 92 17.86 41.55 -3.10
N PHE A 93 18.86 40.79 -2.65
CA PHE A 93 20.24 40.90 -3.14
C PHE A 93 20.90 39.55 -3.51
N CYS A 94 20.34 38.40 -3.11
CA CYS A 94 20.87 37.11 -3.55
C CYS A 94 20.60 36.93 -5.06
N GLY A 95 21.64 36.60 -5.82
CA GLY A 95 21.57 36.48 -7.28
C GLY A 95 22.15 37.66 -8.07
N ILE A 96 22.42 38.82 -7.45
CA ILE A 96 23.07 39.95 -8.15
C ILE A 96 24.49 39.56 -8.64
N ASP A 97 25.22 38.76 -7.85
CA ASP A 97 26.54 38.23 -8.21
C ASP A 97 26.49 37.16 -9.32
N PHE A 98 25.33 36.52 -9.51
CA PHE A 98 25.08 35.54 -10.57
C PHE A 98 24.74 36.22 -11.91
N ILE A 99 24.01 37.34 -11.84
CA ILE A 99 23.66 38.16 -13.00
C ILE A 99 24.91 38.91 -13.52
N PHE A 100 25.74 39.48 -12.65
CA PHE A 100 26.92 40.25 -13.08
C PHE A 100 28.10 39.39 -13.57
N ARG A 101 28.18 38.10 -13.24
CA ARG A 101 29.21 37.19 -13.81
C ARG A 101 28.90 36.70 -15.24
N SER A 102 27.75 37.04 -15.80
CA SER A 102 27.32 36.58 -17.14
C SER A 102 27.37 37.66 -18.22
N SER A 103 28.18 38.73 -18.05
CA SER A 103 28.22 39.87 -19.01
C SER A 103 29.59 40.59 -19.08
N SER A 104 30.65 39.81 -19.27
CA SER A 104 32.00 40.20 -19.72
C SER A 104 32.83 38.91 -19.81
N ASP A 105 33.51 38.52 -20.89
CA ASP A 105 33.84 39.23 -22.14
C ASP A 105 33.90 38.27 -23.35
N ASP A 106 33.52 38.78 -24.53
CA ASP A 106 34.17 38.43 -25.80
C ASP A 106 35.13 39.61 -26.15
N ASP A 107 36.27 39.30 -26.77
CA ASP A 107 37.31 40.20 -27.36
C ASP A 107 38.69 40.44 -26.65
N VAL A 108 39.60 39.48 -26.86
CA VAL A 108 40.95 39.64 -27.48
C VAL A 108 42.14 40.39 -26.78
N TRP A 109 43.07 39.56 -26.25
CA TRP A 109 44.57 39.55 -26.36
C TRP A 109 45.56 40.60 -25.73
N VAL A 110 46.70 40.01 -25.29
CA VAL A 110 48.11 40.51 -25.06
C VAL A 110 48.56 40.93 -23.64
N ASN A 111 49.60 40.21 -23.15
CA ASN A 111 50.73 40.46 -22.21
C ASN A 111 50.75 41.74 -21.32
N ASP A 112 51.37 41.77 -20.12
CA ASP A 112 52.63 41.11 -19.71
C ASP A 112 52.85 41.14 -18.16
N GLY A 113 53.82 40.36 -17.65
CA GLY A 113 54.71 40.82 -16.56
C GLY A 113 54.40 40.61 -15.05
N MET A 114 54.95 39.51 -14.51
CA MET A 114 55.66 39.37 -13.20
C MET A 114 54.95 39.12 -11.85
N ILE A 115 55.58 38.21 -11.10
CA ILE A 115 55.31 37.68 -9.74
C ILE A 115 56.43 38.18 -8.79
N PRO A 116 56.23 38.29 -7.45
CA PRO A 116 56.75 37.27 -6.50
C PRO A 116 55.75 37.00 -5.33
N CYS A 117 55.50 35.80 -4.77
CA CYS A 117 56.28 34.60 -4.37
C CYS A 117 56.57 34.51 -2.85
N GLY A 118 56.22 33.36 -2.24
CA GLY A 118 56.58 32.91 -0.87
C GLY A 118 55.38 32.85 0.10
N GLN A 119 55.13 31.80 0.91
CA GLN A 119 55.76 30.48 1.19
C GLN A 119 54.60 29.52 1.62
N SER A 120 54.33 28.34 1.04
CA SER A 120 55.05 27.04 1.00
C SER A 120 55.00 26.18 2.27
N LEU A 121 54.71 24.86 2.09
CA LEU A 121 54.73 23.69 3.01
C LEU A 121 53.34 23.21 3.51
N ASP A 122 53.02 21.90 3.53
CA ASP A 122 53.51 20.75 2.75
C ASP A 122 52.48 19.59 2.83
N CYS A 123 52.56 18.58 1.97
CA CYS A 123 51.66 17.41 1.97
C CYS A 123 52.41 16.09 2.29
N ARG A 124 51.82 15.23 3.14
CA ARG A 124 51.94 13.74 3.29
C ARG A 124 51.41 13.36 4.69
N GLU A 125 50.92 12.16 4.98
CA GLU A 125 50.88 10.87 4.28
C GLU A 125 49.65 10.06 4.76
N ILE A 126 49.06 9.19 3.92
CA ILE A 126 48.04 8.20 4.33
C ILE A 126 48.54 6.80 3.95
N LEU A 127 48.47 5.85 4.90
CA LEU A 127 48.78 4.43 4.66
C LEU A 127 47.50 3.58 4.56
N PRO A 128 47.52 2.44 3.83
CA PRO A 128 46.31 1.82 3.28
C PRO A 128 45.74 0.66 4.13
N ILE A 129 44.45 0.38 3.94
CA ILE A 129 43.79 -0.85 4.38
C ILE A 129 43.50 -1.72 3.14
N LYS A 130 43.77 -3.02 3.23
CA LYS A 130 43.70 -3.97 2.10
C LYS A 130 42.26 -4.22 1.65
N PRO A 131 41.96 -4.20 0.34
CA PRO A 131 40.72 -4.77 -0.19
C PRO A 131 40.84 -6.31 -0.26
N ASN A 132 39.74 -7.01 0.05
CA ASN A 132 39.55 -8.37 -0.46
C ASN A 132 39.48 -8.32 -1.99
N SER A 133 40.01 -9.35 -2.66
CA SER A 133 40.37 -9.33 -4.08
C SER A 133 39.20 -8.98 -5.02
N VAL A 134 39.09 -7.70 -5.35
CA VAL A 134 38.55 -7.23 -6.63
C VAL A 134 39.63 -7.51 -7.67
N ASP A 135 39.27 -8.02 -8.85
CA ASP A 135 40.20 -8.11 -9.98
C ASP A 135 40.85 -6.73 -10.20
N PRO A 136 42.18 -6.66 -10.44
CA PRO A 136 42.85 -5.38 -10.62
C PRO A 136 42.19 -4.62 -11.76
N PRO A 137 41.99 -3.29 -11.61
CA PRO A 137 41.45 -2.48 -12.69
C PRO A 137 42.31 -2.70 -13.93
N ARG A 138 41.68 -3.16 -15.01
CA ARG A 138 42.37 -3.31 -16.29
C ARG A 138 42.92 -1.94 -16.70
N VAL A 139 44.08 -1.99 -17.36
CA VAL A 139 44.74 -0.83 -17.94
C VAL A 139 43.70 0.04 -18.67
N SER A 140 43.76 1.35 -18.45
CA SER A 140 42.86 2.33 -19.06
C SER A 140 42.72 2.10 -20.56
N ASP A 141 41.48 2.02 -21.06
CA ASP A 141 41.14 2.02 -22.50
C ASP A 141 41.39 3.39 -23.18
N LEU A 142 42.31 4.20 -22.63
CA LEU A 142 42.76 5.47 -23.16
C LEU A 142 44.11 5.26 -23.83
N ASP A 143 44.11 5.20 -25.17
CA ASP A 143 45.30 4.91 -25.98
C ASP A 143 46.31 6.09 -26.03
N SER A 144 45.99 7.26 -25.45
CA SER A 144 46.82 8.46 -25.56
C SER A 144 47.04 9.22 -24.25
N VAL A 145 48.25 9.81 -24.13
CA VAL A 145 48.60 10.75 -23.05
C VAL A 145 47.71 12.00 -23.08
N GLU A 146 47.24 12.38 -24.26
CA GLU A 146 46.31 13.51 -24.45
C GLU A 146 44.96 13.25 -23.75
N ASP A 147 44.41 12.04 -23.86
CA ASP A 147 43.15 11.68 -23.19
C ASP A 147 43.27 11.72 -21.65
N GLU A 148 44.41 11.29 -21.11
CA GLU A 148 44.72 11.34 -19.68
C GLU A 148 44.77 12.80 -19.17
N GLU A 149 45.39 13.70 -19.93
CA GLU A 149 45.40 15.14 -19.63
C GLU A 149 44.00 15.78 -19.73
N ILE A 150 43.19 15.36 -20.71
CA ILE A 150 41.81 15.85 -20.86
C ILE A 150 40.93 15.33 -19.71
N VAL A 151 41.02 14.04 -19.35
CA VAL A 151 40.30 13.46 -18.20
C VAL A 151 40.66 14.23 -16.93
N LYS A 152 41.94 14.45 -16.67
CA LYS A 152 42.38 15.26 -15.52
C LYS A 152 41.81 16.69 -15.58
N SER A 153 41.84 17.34 -16.74
CA SER A 153 41.28 18.68 -16.92
C SER A 153 39.75 18.74 -16.72
N VAL A 154 39.02 17.65 -16.97
CA VAL A 154 37.58 17.53 -16.66
C VAL A 154 37.35 17.34 -15.16
N ILE A 155 38.18 16.52 -14.50
CA ILE A 155 38.12 16.28 -13.04
C ILE A 155 38.44 17.58 -12.27
N ASP A 156 39.48 18.30 -12.69
CA ASP A 156 39.92 19.58 -12.11
C ASP A 156 38.95 20.75 -12.45
N GLY A 157 37.88 20.50 -13.22
CA GLY A 157 36.87 21.49 -13.59
C GLY A 157 37.29 22.51 -14.66
N ILE A 158 38.50 22.38 -15.22
CA ILE A 158 39.08 23.26 -16.24
C ILE A 158 38.33 23.10 -17.58
N ILE A 159 37.95 21.87 -17.93
CA ILE A 159 37.12 21.55 -19.10
C ILE A 159 35.72 21.14 -18.63
N PRO A 160 34.67 21.93 -18.91
CA PRO A 160 33.31 21.53 -18.59
C PRO A 160 32.92 20.26 -19.37
N SER A 161 32.46 19.22 -18.66
CA SER A 161 32.14 17.91 -19.23
C SER A 161 31.16 17.98 -20.41
N TYR A 162 30.17 18.87 -20.39
CA TYR A 162 29.22 19.06 -21.50
C TYR A 162 29.83 19.65 -22.79
N SER A 163 31.07 20.15 -22.74
CA SER A 163 31.74 20.78 -23.89
C SER A 163 32.65 19.82 -24.68
N LEU A 164 32.80 18.56 -24.22
CA LEU A 164 33.74 17.60 -24.78
C LEU A 164 33.44 17.27 -26.24
N GLU A 165 32.18 17.06 -26.63
CA GLU A 165 31.77 16.78 -28.00
C GLU A 165 32.21 17.91 -28.95
N THR A 166 31.98 19.17 -28.57
CA THR A 166 32.36 20.35 -29.35
C THR A 166 33.88 20.55 -29.40
N LYS A 167 34.59 20.29 -28.30
CA LYS A 167 36.05 20.49 -28.21
C LYS A 167 36.86 19.41 -28.93
N LEU A 168 36.39 18.16 -28.89
CA LEU A 168 37.13 17.01 -29.43
C LEU A 168 36.73 16.67 -30.87
N GLY A 169 35.53 17.08 -31.30
CA GLY A 169 34.99 16.74 -32.62
C GLY A 169 34.61 15.26 -32.79
N ASP A 170 34.73 14.46 -31.73
CA ASP A 170 34.41 13.03 -31.68
C ASP A 170 33.52 12.76 -30.45
N CYS A 171 32.24 12.47 -30.73
CA CYS A 171 31.25 12.21 -29.68
C CYS A 171 31.49 10.90 -28.92
N LYS A 172 32.12 9.90 -29.54
CA LYS A 172 32.46 8.63 -28.90
C LYS A 172 33.64 8.82 -27.94
N ARG A 173 34.70 9.50 -28.39
CA ARG A 173 35.86 9.89 -27.55
C ARG A 173 35.42 10.77 -26.38
N ALA A 174 34.52 11.73 -26.62
CA ALA A 174 33.91 12.54 -25.56
C ALA A 174 33.17 11.69 -24.50
N ALA A 175 32.37 10.71 -24.93
CA ALA A 175 31.69 9.79 -24.02
C ALA A 175 32.65 8.85 -23.25
N ALA A 176 33.77 8.45 -23.87
CA ALA A 176 34.82 7.65 -23.24
C ALA A 176 35.52 8.43 -22.11
N ILE A 177 36.04 9.62 -22.43
CA ILE A 177 36.68 10.55 -21.49
C ILE A 177 35.74 10.90 -20.34
N ARG A 178 34.46 11.16 -20.65
CA ARG A 178 33.45 11.44 -19.64
C ARG A 178 33.19 10.24 -18.71
N ARG A 179 33.06 9.04 -19.26
CA ARG A 179 32.94 7.81 -18.45
C ARG A 179 34.13 7.73 -17.49
N GLU A 180 35.35 7.86 -17.99
CA GLU A 180 36.55 7.70 -17.18
C GLU A 180 36.69 8.78 -16.09
N ALA A 181 36.40 10.04 -16.42
CA ALA A 181 36.35 11.12 -15.42
C ALA A 181 35.32 10.81 -14.31
N VAL A 182 34.13 10.31 -14.66
CA VAL A 182 33.11 9.91 -13.68
C VAL A 182 33.56 8.72 -12.83
N GLN A 183 34.23 7.70 -13.42
CA GLN A 183 34.77 6.57 -12.65
C GLN A 183 35.79 7.05 -11.60
N ARG A 184 36.69 7.97 -11.98
CA ARG A 184 37.72 8.52 -11.08
C ARG A 184 37.15 9.43 -10.00
N ILE A 185 36.18 10.30 -10.34
CA ILE A 185 35.51 11.18 -9.38
C ILE A 185 34.73 10.37 -8.33
N THR A 186 34.06 9.29 -8.74
CA THR A 186 33.17 8.51 -7.85
C THR A 186 33.87 7.34 -7.15
N GLY A 187 35.01 6.88 -7.66
CA GLY A 187 35.63 5.62 -7.25
C GLY A 187 34.77 4.40 -7.56
N LYS A 188 33.83 4.50 -8.51
CA LYS A 188 32.91 3.42 -8.91
C LYS A 188 33.12 3.04 -10.37
N SER A 189 33.13 1.73 -10.64
CA SER A 189 33.23 1.20 -11.99
C SER A 189 31.91 1.34 -12.74
N LEU A 190 32.00 1.69 -14.03
CA LEU A 190 30.92 1.66 -15.02
C LEU A 190 31.09 0.48 -16.00
N THR A 191 31.91 -0.52 -15.63
CA THR A 191 32.04 -1.79 -16.37
C THR A 191 30.68 -2.49 -16.43
N GLY A 192 30.28 -2.92 -17.63
CA GLY A 192 28.96 -3.48 -17.90
C GLY A 192 27.96 -2.50 -18.53
N LEU A 193 28.25 -1.19 -18.54
CA LEU A 193 27.56 -0.22 -19.41
C LEU A 193 28.34 -0.10 -20.73
N PRO A 194 27.80 -0.54 -21.89
CA PRO A 194 28.52 -0.50 -23.16
C PRO A 194 28.91 0.91 -23.65
N LEU A 195 29.99 0.96 -24.43
CA LEU A 195 30.43 2.13 -25.21
C LEU A 195 30.49 1.83 -26.71
N GLU A 196 30.98 0.64 -27.07
CA GLU A 196 31.09 0.22 -28.46
C GLU A 196 29.73 -0.12 -29.09
N GLY A 197 29.62 0.05 -30.41
CA GLY A 197 28.42 -0.34 -31.17
C GLY A 197 27.27 0.67 -31.19
N PHE A 198 27.50 1.92 -30.74
CA PHE A 198 26.52 3.00 -30.76
C PHE A 198 27.02 4.22 -31.54
N ASP A 199 26.17 4.80 -32.41
CA ASP A 199 26.49 6.04 -33.12
C ASP A 199 26.16 7.26 -32.25
N TYR A 200 27.15 7.74 -31.51
CA TYR A 200 27.04 8.93 -30.66
C TYR A 200 26.76 10.22 -31.44
N ASN A 201 27.01 10.28 -32.75
CA ASN A 201 26.69 11.47 -33.55
C ASN A 201 25.17 11.60 -33.75
N SER A 202 24.44 10.46 -33.78
CA SER A 202 22.99 10.45 -33.97
C SER A 202 22.19 11.06 -32.81
N ILE A 203 22.77 11.12 -31.61
CA ILE A 203 22.11 11.69 -30.41
C ILE A 203 22.47 13.15 -30.14
N LEU A 204 23.57 13.65 -30.72
CA LEU A 204 24.12 14.98 -30.41
C LEU A 204 23.11 16.09 -30.72
N GLY A 205 22.71 16.84 -29.68
CA GLY A 205 21.75 17.93 -29.79
C GLY A 205 20.32 17.50 -30.17
N GLN A 206 20.00 16.20 -30.05
CA GLN A 206 18.68 15.65 -30.43
C GLN A 206 18.05 14.74 -29.38
N CYS A 207 18.82 13.85 -28.74
CA CYS A 207 18.26 12.76 -27.92
C CYS A 207 18.84 12.64 -26.51
N CYS A 208 20.10 12.99 -26.28
CA CYS A 208 20.73 12.87 -24.97
C CYS A 208 21.99 13.74 -24.86
N GLU A 209 22.11 14.48 -23.76
CA GLU A 209 23.29 15.25 -23.39
C GLU A 209 24.22 14.45 -22.46
N MET A 210 25.50 14.78 -22.47
CA MET A 210 26.53 14.19 -21.60
C MET A 210 26.57 12.62 -21.58
N PRO A 211 26.49 11.93 -22.73
CA PRO A 211 26.51 10.46 -22.77
C PRO A 211 27.77 9.87 -22.12
N VAL A 212 27.60 8.77 -21.38
CA VAL A 212 28.69 7.95 -20.79
C VAL A 212 28.62 6.48 -21.21
N GLY A 213 27.78 6.15 -22.19
CA GLY A 213 27.40 4.79 -22.57
C GLY A 213 25.95 4.73 -23.01
N TYR A 214 25.39 3.53 -23.14
CA TYR A 214 23.97 3.32 -23.42
C TYR A 214 23.46 2.04 -22.73
N VAL A 215 22.17 1.97 -22.39
CA VAL A 215 21.56 0.79 -21.76
C VAL A 215 21.00 -0.14 -22.83
N GLN A 216 21.26 -1.44 -22.71
CA GLN A 216 20.67 -2.47 -23.56
C GLN A 216 19.38 -3.00 -22.92
N ILE A 217 18.27 -2.95 -23.66
CA ILE A 217 16.97 -3.51 -23.25
C ILE A 217 16.61 -4.65 -24.23
N PRO A 218 16.27 -5.86 -23.73
CA PRO A 218 15.86 -6.97 -24.61
C PRO A 218 14.61 -6.62 -25.43
N VAL A 219 14.64 -6.92 -26.73
CA VAL A 219 13.49 -6.76 -27.63
C VAL A 219 12.96 -8.13 -28.02
N GLY A 220 11.75 -8.46 -27.59
CA GLY A 220 10.99 -9.62 -28.06
C GLY A 220 10.02 -9.23 -29.18
N ILE A 221 9.62 -10.21 -29.99
CA ILE A 221 8.57 -10.03 -31.00
C ILE A 221 7.34 -10.85 -30.56
N ALA A 222 6.17 -10.23 -30.57
CA ALA A 222 4.88 -10.91 -30.45
C ALA A 222 4.12 -10.78 -31.78
N GLY A 223 3.57 -11.88 -32.31
CA GLY A 223 2.79 -11.84 -33.55
C GLY A 223 2.43 -13.22 -34.14
N PRO A 224 1.63 -13.24 -35.21
CA PRO A 224 1.03 -12.08 -35.85
C PRO A 224 -0.19 -11.52 -35.09
N LEU A 225 -0.23 -10.20 -34.89
CA LEU A 225 -1.46 -9.47 -34.58
C LEU A 225 -2.20 -9.24 -35.90
N LEU A 226 -3.35 -9.88 -36.09
CA LEU A 226 -4.26 -9.55 -37.21
C LEU A 226 -5.15 -8.38 -36.78
N LEU A 227 -4.93 -7.21 -37.37
CA LEU A 227 -5.61 -5.95 -37.07
C LEU A 227 -6.00 -5.24 -38.38
N ASP A 228 -7.27 -4.88 -38.51
CA ASP A 228 -7.82 -4.20 -39.70
C ASP A 228 -7.54 -4.96 -41.02
N GLY A 229 -7.49 -6.30 -40.94
CA GLY A 229 -7.16 -7.20 -42.06
C GLY A 229 -5.67 -7.31 -42.40
N ILE A 230 -4.77 -6.70 -41.61
CA ILE A 230 -3.32 -6.71 -41.82
C ILE A 230 -2.62 -7.41 -40.65
N GLU A 231 -1.58 -8.21 -40.93
CA GLU A 231 -0.77 -8.87 -39.91
C GLU A 231 0.45 -8.04 -39.50
N TYR A 232 0.64 -7.87 -38.18
CA TYR A 232 1.79 -7.15 -37.60
C TYR A 232 2.60 -8.06 -36.68
N SER A 233 3.93 -8.01 -36.83
CA SER A 233 4.89 -8.57 -35.87
C SER A 233 5.36 -7.45 -34.94
N VAL A 234 4.82 -7.38 -33.72
CA VAL A 234 4.99 -6.24 -32.83
C VAL A 234 6.27 -6.38 -31.99
N PRO A 235 7.22 -5.43 -32.11
CA PRO A 235 8.42 -5.40 -31.28
C PRO A 235 8.11 -4.82 -29.89
N MET A 236 8.59 -5.48 -28.85
CA MET A 236 8.36 -5.15 -27.44
C MET A 236 9.68 -5.16 -26.67
N ALA A 237 10.14 -3.99 -26.24
CA ALA A 237 11.38 -3.83 -25.48
C ALA A 237 11.07 -3.86 -23.97
N THR A 238 11.48 -4.91 -23.27
CA THR A 238 11.14 -5.09 -21.85
C THR A 238 12.14 -5.99 -21.13
N THR A 239 12.23 -5.80 -19.81
CA THR A 239 12.90 -6.72 -18.86
C THR A 239 11.91 -7.52 -18.03
N GLU A 240 10.60 -7.30 -18.19
CA GLU A 240 9.56 -8.05 -17.48
C GLU A 240 9.36 -9.43 -18.13
N GLY A 241 9.68 -10.49 -17.40
CA GLY A 241 9.36 -11.86 -17.79
C GLY A 241 7.85 -12.08 -17.93
N CYS A 242 7.44 -13.04 -18.75
CA CYS A 242 6.06 -13.27 -19.21
C CYS A 242 5.48 -12.24 -20.19
N LEU A 243 5.85 -10.95 -20.16
CA LEU A 243 5.09 -9.89 -20.86
C LEU A 243 4.88 -10.19 -22.36
N VAL A 244 5.97 -10.35 -23.12
CA VAL A 244 5.90 -10.63 -24.57
C VAL A 244 5.17 -11.95 -24.87
N ALA A 245 5.36 -12.97 -24.03
CA ALA A 245 4.70 -14.27 -24.20
C ALA A 245 3.18 -14.19 -23.94
N SER A 246 2.76 -13.37 -22.98
CA SER A 246 1.35 -13.08 -22.69
C SER A 246 0.70 -12.32 -23.84
N THR A 247 1.31 -11.24 -24.32
CA THR A 247 0.79 -10.50 -25.49
C THR A 247 0.69 -11.39 -26.73
N ASN A 248 1.68 -12.26 -26.96
CA ASN A 248 1.67 -13.23 -28.05
C ASN A 248 0.54 -14.27 -27.94
N ARG A 249 0.17 -14.69 -26.71
CA ARG A 249 -1.00 -15.53 -26.45
C ARG A 249 -2.30 -14.80 -26.79
N GLY A 250 -2.40 -13.51 -26.45
CA GLY A 250 -3.52 -12.63 -26.83
C GLY A 250 -3.66 -12.50 -28.34
N PHE A 251 -2.56 -12.24 -29.05
CA PHE A 251 -2.55 -12.20 -30.53
C PHE A 251 -3.02 -13.51 -31.15
N LYS A 252 -2.59 -14.65 -30.62
CA LYS A 252 -3.08 -15.96 -31.07
C LYS A 252 -4.60 -16.11 -30.89
N ALA A 253 -5.17 -15.64 -29.77
CA ALA A 253 -6.61 -15.74 -29.54
C ALA A 253 -7.42 -14.83 -30.49
N ILE A 254 -6.96 -13.60 -30.70
CA ILE A 254 -7.55 -12.64 -31.65
C ILE A 254 -7.46 -13.18 -33.09
N HIS A 255 -6.27 -13.59 -33.53
CA HIS A 255 -6.03 -14.09 -34.89
C HIS A 255 -6.90 -15.33 -35.22
N LEU A 256 -6.97 -16.32 -34.31
CA LEU A 256 -7.79 -17.52 -34.50
C LEU A 256 -9.31 -17.24 -34.52
N SER A 257 -9.74 -16.08 -34.01
CA SER A 257 -11.15 -15.68 -33.97
C SER A 257 -11.57 -14.80 -35.16
N GLY A 258 -10.62 -14.31 -35.96
CA GLY A 258 -10.88 -13.51 -37.17
C GLY A 258 -10.13 -12.18 -37.23
N GLY A 259 -9.40 -11.82 -36.17
CA GLY A 259 -8.69 -10.53 -36.06
C GLY A 259 -9.39 -9.52 -35.16
N ALA A 260 -8.74 -8.37 -35.00
CA ALA A 260 -9.28 -7.19 -34.33
C ALA A 260 -9.57 -6.08 -35.35
N PHE A 261 -10.47 -5.17 -34.98
CA PHE A 261 -10.80 -3.97 -35.73
C PHE A 261 -10.50 -2.72 -34.90
N SER A 262 -10.05 -1.65 -35.54
CA SER A 262 -9.78 -0.38 -34.86
C SER A 262 -10.29 0.86 -35.59
N VAL A 263 -10.70 1.84 -34.81
CA VAL A 263 -11.22 3.13 -35.29
C VAL A 263 -10.43 4.26 -34.65
N LEU A 264 -9.89 5.15 -35.49
CA LEU A 264 -9.26 6.39 -35.06
C LEU A 264 -10.35 7.47 -34.90
N MET A 265 -10.67 7.80 -33.66
CA MET A 265 -11.73 8.76 -33.31
C MET A 265 -11.25 10.22 -33.33
N LYS A 266 -9.95 10.46 -33.08
CA LYS A 266 -9.37 11.81 -33.01
C LYS A 266 -7.86 11.77 -33.24
N ASP A 267 -7.32 12.82 -33.86
CA ASP A 267 -5.88 13.04 -34.04
C ASP A 267 -5.53 14.51 -33.78
N ALA A 268 -5.11 14.81 -32.54
CA ALA A 268 -4.89 16.17 -32.07
C ALA A 268 -3.87 16.24 -30.91
N MET A 269 -2.61 16.57 -31.21
CA MET A 269 -1.64 16.96 -30.16
C MET A 269 -2.00 18.33 -29.60
N THR A 270 -1.73 18.55 -28.30
CA THR A 270 -2.16 19.75 -27.58
C THR A 270 -1.02 20.52 -26.91
N ARG A 271 -1.21 21.83 -26.79
CA ARG A 271 -0.42 22.72 -25.94
C ARG A 271 -1.34 23.75 -25.32
N ALA A 272 -1.22 23.97 -24.01
CA ALA A 272 -1.96 25.00 -23.29
C ALA A 272 -0.96 25.88 -22.53
N PRO A 273 -0.75 27.14 -22.91
CA PRO A 273 -0.01 28.09 -22.11
C PRO A 273 -0.86 28.57 -20.92
N VAL A 274 -0.25 29.36 -20.06
CA VAL A 274 -0.94 30.14 -19.03
C VAL A 274 -0.64 31.61 -19.25
N VAL A 275 -1.69 32.41 -19.37
CA VAL A 275 -1.61 33.87 -19.53
C VAL A 275 -2.45 34.55 -18.46
N ARG A 276 -2.11 35.79 -18.12
CA ARG A 276 -2.70 36.56 -17.02
C ARG A 276 -3.12 37.94 -17.51
N PHE A 277 -4.20 38.44 -16.91
CA PHE A 277 -4.76 39.76 -17.19
C PHE A 277 -4.94 40.57 -15.91
N PRO A 278 -5.20 41.90 -16.00
CA PRO A 278 -5.49 42.73 -14.84
C PRO A 278 -6.71 42.26 -14.03
N SER A 279 -7.72 41.65 -14.66
CA SER A 279 -8.94 41.18 -14.01
C SER A 279 -9.55 39.94 -14.67
N ALA A 280 -10.41 39.22 -13.93
CA ALA A 280 -11.18 38.09 -14.45
C ALA A 280 -12.08 38.48 -15.64
N ARG A 281 -12.70 39.66 -15.59
CA ARG A 281 -13.48 40.21 -16.72
C ARG A 281 -12.63 40.35 -17.99
N ARG A 282 -11.39 40.80 -17.85
CA ARG A 282 -10.47 40.96 -19.00
C ARG A 282 -10.02 39.60 -19.54
N ALA A 283 -9.72 38.64 -18.67
CA ALA A 283 -9.48 37.25 -19.08
C ALA A 283 -10.67 36.64 -19.85
N ALA A 284 -11.90 36.90 -19.41
CA ALA A 284 -13.12 36.45 -20.10
C ALA A 284 -13.29 37.10 -21.50
N LEU A 285 -12.96 38.39 -21.67
CA LEU A 285 -12.99 39.03 -22.99
C LEU A 285 -12.01 38.37 -23.97
N VAL A 286 -10.81 38.02 -23.54
CA VAL A 286 -9.84 37.31 -24.41
C VAL A 286 -10.24 35.85 -24.63
N MET A 287 -10.86 35.20 -23.63
CA MET A 287 -11.47 33.87 -23.80
C MET A 287 -12.49 33.87 -24.93
N PHE A 288 -13.45 34.81 -24.92
CA PHE A 288 -14.45 34.92 -25.97
C PHE A 288 -13.80 35.23 -27.33
N TYR A 289 -12.80 36.12 -27.38
CA TYR A 289 -12.05 36.38 -28.62
C TYR A 289 -11.40 35.13 -29.22
N LEU A 290 -10.75 34.30 -28.39
CA LEU A 290 -10.07 33.08 -28.83
C LEU A 290 -11.02 31.95 -29.24
N GLN A 291 -12.26 31.95 -28.73
CA GLN A 291 -13.27 30.92 -28.99
C GLN A 291 -14.33 31.34 -30.02
N ASP A 292 -14.31 32.61 -30.45
CA ASP A 292 -15.19 33.13 -31.50
C ASP A 292 -14.82 32.50 -32.86
N PRO A 293 -15.76 31.79 -33.53
CA PRO A 293 -15.54 31.21 -34.86
C PRO A 293 -15.07 32.23 -35.90
N ALA A 294 -15.46 33.51 -35.79
CA ALA A 294 -15.05 34.57 -36.71
C ALA A 294 -13.54 34.90 -36.59
N ASN A 295 -12.93 34.67 -35.44
CA ASN A 295 -11.49 34.88 -35.23
C ASN A 295 -10.66 33.62 -35.51
N PHE A 296 -11.28 32.43 -35.45
CA PHE A 296 -10.57 31.15 -35.55
C PHE A 296 -9.77 31.00 -36.87
N GLU A 297 -10.30 31.45 -38.01
CA GLU A 297 -9.59 31.38 -39.29
C GLU A 297 -8.27 32.19 -39.26
N ARG A 298 -8.31 33.42 -38.71
CA ARG A 298 -7.12 34.27 -38.54
C ARG A 298 -6.10 33.65 -37.58
N LEU A 299 -6.57 33.10 -36.46
CA LEU A 299 -5.73 32.42 -35.47
C LEU A 299 -5.08 31.15 -36.04
N SER A 300 -5.85 30.35 -36.78
CA SER A 300 -5.37 29.15 -37.48
C SER A 300 -4.34 29.51 -38.55
N LEU A 301 -4.56 30.54 -39.37
CA LEU A 301 -3.58 31.01 -40.35
C LEU A 301 -2.25 31.44 -39.70
N ILE A 302 -2.29 32.03 -38.51
CA ILE A 302 -1.09 32.46 -37.76
C ILE A 302 -0.36 31.26 -37.15
N PHE A 303 -1.09 30.32 -36.57
CA PHE A 303 -0.56 29.06 -36.05
C PHE A 303 0.11 28.22 -37.16
N ASN A 304 -0.60 28.03 -38.28
CA ASN A 304 -0.20 27.14 -39.37
C ASN A 304 1.04 27.66 -40.12
N LYS A 305 1.36 28.96 -40.05
CA LYS A 305 2.63 29.52 -40.57
C LYS A 305 3.88 28.95 -39.87
N SER A 306 3.75 28.34 -38.69
CA SER A 306 4.87 27.76 -37.95
C SER A 306 5.48 26.50 -38.60
N SER A 307 4.68 25.73 -39.36
CA SER A 307 5.04 24.41 -39.90
C SER A 307 4.18 24.00 -41.11
N ARG A 308 4.78 23.25 -42.05
CA ARG A 308 4.05 22.65 -43.18
C ARG A 308 3.03 21.60 -42.76
N PHE A 309 3.20 20.95 -41.62
CA PHE A 309 2.33 19.86 -41.13
C PHE A 309 1.35 20.27 -40.03
N ALA A 310 1.67 21.30 -39.24
CA ALA A 310 0.81 21.73 -38.13
C ALA A 310 -0.49 22.35 -38.65
N ARG A 311 -1.65 21.82 -38.25
CA ARG A 311 -2.96 22.43 -38.53
C ARG A 311 -3.77 22.58 -37.25
N LEU A 312 -4.01 23.83 -36.85
CA LEU A 312 -4.88 24.15 -35.72
C LEU A 312 -6.31 23.67 -36.00
N GLN A 313 -6.86 22.87 -35.09
CA GLN A 313 -8.21 22.31 -35.15
C GLN A 313 -9.16 23.01 -34.20
N SER A 314 -8.73 23.35 -32.98
CA SER A 314 -9.54 24.08 -32.01
C SER A 314 -8.71 24.77 -30.92
N ILE A 315 -9.35 25.71 -30.21
CA ILE A 315 -8.83 26.33 -28.98
C ILE A 315 -9.92 26.23 -27.91
N THR A 316 -9.70 25.45 -26.85
CA THR A 316 -10.63 25.38 -25.72
C THR A 316 -10.02 26.08 -24.50
N CYS A 317 -10.78 26.98 -23.88
CA CYS A 317 -10.25 27.83 -22.81
C CYS A 317 -10.87 27.52 -21.45
N LYS A 318 -10.07 27.66 -20.37
CA LYS A 318 -10.57 27.73 -18.99
C LYS A 318 -9.96 28.93 -18.27
N ILE A 319 -10.69 29.48 -17.29
CA ILE A 319 -10.29 30.64 -16.48
C ILE A 319 -10.14 30.22 -15.02
N ALA A 320 -9.10 30.71 -14.35
CA ALA A 320 -8.97 30.65 -12.89
C ALA A 320 -8.66 32.07 -12.37
N GLY A 321 -9.68 32.74 -11.82
CA GLY A 321 -9.58 34.14 -11.44
C GLY A 321 -9.22 35.03 -12.64
N ARG A 322 -8.03 35.65 -12.61
CA ARG A 322 -7.51 36.51 -13.68
C ARG A 322 -6.53 35.81 -14.64
N ASN A 323 -6.35 34.49 -14.50
CA ASN A 323 -5.52 33.68 -15.37
C ASN A 323 -6.39 32.92 -16.38
N LEU A 324 -5.90 32.75 -17.60
CA LEU A 324 -6.53 32.06 -18.72
C LEU A 324 -5.62 30.93 -19.23
N TYR A 325 -6.20 29.78 -19.51
CA TYR A 325 -5.54 28.56 -19.98
C TYR A 325 -6.15 28.13 -21.33
N PRO A 326 -5.65 28.65 -22.47
CA PRO A 326 -6.15 28.29 -23.80
C PRO A 326 -5.47 27.01 -24.32
N ARG A 327 -6.16 25.87 -24.27
CA ARG A 327 -5.69 24.58 -24.81
C ARG A 327 -5.88 24.55 -26.33
N PHE A 328 -4.78 24.73 -27.06
CA PHE A 328 -4.72 24.58 -28.51
C PHE A 328 -4.63 23.09 -28.85
N ALA A 329 -5.43 22.64 -29.82
CA ALA A 329 -5.42 21.28 -30.36
C ALA A 329 -5.14 21.31 -31.86
N CYS A 330 -4.23 20.47 -32.35
CA CYS A 330 -3.78 20.50 -33.74
C CYS A 330 -3.27 19.13 -34.23
N SER A 331 -3.38 18.85 -35.53
CA SER A 331 -2.66 17.74 -36.14
C SER A 331 -1.20 18.12 -36.41
N THR A 332 -0.30 17.13 -36.39
CA THR A 332 1.15 17.32 -36.46
C THR A 332 1.84 16.49 -37.56
N GLY A 333 1.05 15.86 -38.44
CA GLY A 333 1.54 14.86 -39.39
C GLY A 333 2.04 13.61 -38.65
N ASP A 334 3.12 13.02 -39.15
CA ASP A 334 3.73 11.81 -38.58
C ASP A 334 4.64 12.05 -37.36
N ALA A 335 4.86 13.32 -36.99
CA ALA A 335 5.55 13.64 -35.76
C ALA A 335 4.57 13.66 -34.58
N MET A 336 4.98 13.15 -33.42
CA MET A 336 4.27 13.35 -32.14
C MET A 336 4.10 14.86 -31.85
N GLY A 337 5.09 15.67 -32.29
CA GLY A 337 4.83 17.04 -32.72
C GLY A 337 4.92 18.13 -31.65
N MET A 338 5.25 17.80 -30.40
CA MET A 338 5.26 18.74 -29.27
C MET A 338 6.05 20.05 -29.47
N ASN A 339 7.20 20.00 -30.16
CA ASN A 339 7.98 21.20 -30.52
C ASN A 339 7.27 22.04 -31.59
N MET A 340 6.61 21.37 -32.54
CA MET A 340 5.83 21.98 -33.62
C MET A 340 4.62 22.73 -33.06
N VAL A 341 3.89 22.11 -32.13
CA VAL A 341 2.74 22.74 -31.45
C VAL A 341 3.18 23.94 -30.63
N SER A 342 4.25 23.83 -29.82
CA SER A 342 4.77 24.95 -29.02
C SER A 342 5.10 26.18 -29.88
N LYS A 343 5.73 25.98 -31.04
CA LYS A 343 6.04 27.08 -31.99
C LYS A 343 4.78 27.70 -32.59
N GLY A 344 3.79 26.89 -32.95
CA GLY A 344 2.49 27.37 -33.42
C GLY A 344 1.75 28.20 -32.37
N VAL A 345 1.74 27.74 -31.11
CA VAL A 345 1.14 28.49 -29.99
C VAL A 345 1.88 29.79 -29.74
N GLN A 346 3.22 29.81 -29.77
CA GLN A 346 3.99 31.04 -29.56
C GLN A 346 3.62 32.13 -30.59
N ASN A 347 3.55 31.77 -31.89
CA ASN A 347 3.09 32.70 -32.93
C ASN A 347 1.71 33.31 -32.62
N VAL A 348 0.77 32.51 -32.10
CA VAL A 348 -0.56 32.99 -31.74
C VAL A 348 -0.52 33.85 -30.47
N LEU A 349 0.28 33.50 -29.46
CA LEU A 349 0.46 34.31 -28.26
C LEU A 349 1.07 35.68 -28.56
N ASP A 350 2.08 35.74 -29.43
CA ASP A 350 2.72 36.99 -29.84
C ASP A 350 1.72 37.89 -30.57
N PHE A 351 0.90 37.30 -31.46
CA PHE A 351 -0.19 37.99 -32.12
C PHE A 351 -1.26 38.50 -31.12
N VAL A 352 -1.78 37.64 -30.26
CA VAL A 352 -2.80 37.99 -29.27
C VAL A 352 -2.26 39.04 -28.30
N LYS A 353 -0.96 39.02 -27.95
CA LYS A 353 -0.33 40.06 -27.13
C LYS A 353 -0.25 41.42 -27.84
N SER A 354 -0.19 41.45 -29.17
CA SER A 354 -0.26 42.70 -29.94
C SER A 354 -1.67 43.33 -29.96
N GLU A 355 -2.72 42.50 -29.98
CA GLU A 355 -4.13 42.95 -29.92
C GLU A 355 -4.59 43.21 -28.46
N PHE A 356 -3.96 42.54 -27.48
CA PHE A 356 -4.22 42.65 -26.05
C PHE A 356 -2.91 42.93 -25.28
N PRO A 357 -2.36 44.17 -25.30
CA PRO A 357 -1.05 44.51 -24.73
C PRO A 357 -0.94 44.33 -23.21
N ASP A 358 -2.08 44.25 -22.51
CA ASP A 358 -2.19 43.94 -21.08
C ASP A 358 -2.15 42.43 -20.76
N MET A 359 -1.91 41.58 -21.77
CA MET A 359 -1.68 40.14 -21.59
C MET A 359 -0.24 39.85 -21.10
N ASP A 360 -0.14 39.31 -19.89
CA ASP A 360 1.09 38.79 -19.30
C ASP A 360 1.19 37.28 -19.61
N VAL A 361 2.27 36.85 -20.31
CA VAL A 361 2.46 35.46 -20.72
C VAL A 361 3.34 34.77 -19.69
N ILE A 362 2.73 33.94 -18.83
CA ILE A 362 3.39 33.34 -17.67
C ILE A 362 4.22 32.12 -18.07
N GLY A 363 3.77 31.37 -19.09
CA GLY A 363 4.52 30.25 -19.63
C GLY A 363 3.80 29.56 -20.79
N ILE A 364 4.58 28.99 -21.72
CA ILE A 364 4.07 28.28 -22.90
C ILE A 364 3.35 26.97 -22.54
N SER A 365 3.62 26.42 -21.34
CA SER A 365 2.93 25.26 -20.77
C SER A 365 2.41 25.60 -19.37
N GLY A 366 1.10 25.78 -19.23
CA GLY A 366 0.39 25.99 -17.97
C GLY A 366 -0.15 24.71 -17.35
N ASN A 367 0.46 23.56 -17.64
CA ASN A 367 0.02 22.20 -17.27
C ASN A 367 -1.39 21.77 -17.74
N TYR A 368 -2.18 22.65 -18.37
CA TYR A 368 -3.49 22.32 -18.96
C TYR A 368 -3.40 21.65 -20.35
N CYS A 369 -2.22 21.16 -20.75
CA CYS A 369 -2.07 20.39 -21.99
C CYS A 369 -2.88 19.08 -21.93
N SER A 370 -2.84 18.28 -20.85
CA SER A 370 -1.68 18.09 -19.94
C SER A 370 -0.59 17.27 -20.64
N ASP A 371 0.61 17.17 -20.08
CA ASP A 371 1.73 16.48 -20.73
C ASP A 371 2.60 15.75 -19.72
N LYS A 372 2.71 14.43 -19.83
CA LYS A 372 3.40 13.52 -18.89
C LYS A 372 2.84 13.57 -17.47
N LYS A 373 1.55 13.92 -17.30
CA LYS A 373 0.83 13.92 -16.01
C LYS A 373 -0.59 13.39 -16.19
N ALA A 374 -0.95 12.37 -15.41
CA ALA A 374 -2.31 11.83 -15.37
C ALA A 374 -3.32 12.96 -15.14
N SER A 375 -4.28 13.12 -16.05
CA SER A 375 -5.20 14.26 -16.04
C SER A 375 -6.56 13.96 -16.66
N ALA A 376 -7.61 14.49 -16.04
CA ALA A 376 -8.98 14.31 -16.51
C ALA A 376 -9.22 15.00 -17.85
N VAL A 377 -8.51 16.10 -18.15
CA VAL A 377 -8.63 16.79 -19.44
C VAL A 377 -8.17 15.90 -20.60
N ASN A 378 -7.14 15.08 -20.42
CA ASN A 378 -6.68 14.18 -21.49
C ASN A 378 -7.55 12.92 -21.59
N TRP A 379 -8.10 12.44 -20.48
CA TRP A 379 -9.13 11.38 -20.47
C TRP A 379 -10.40 11.78 -21.22
N ILE A 380 -10.93 12.98 -20.94
CA ILE A 380 -12.23 13.45 -21.45
C ILE A 380 -12.12 14.05 -22.86
N GLU A 381 -11.15 14.93 -23.09
CA GLU A 381 -11.02 15.68 -24.34
C GLU A 381 -10.08 15.00 -25.36
N GLY A 382 -9.37 13.95 -24.95
CA GLY A 382 -8.30 13.31 -25.73
C GLY A 382 -7.04 14.18 -25.90
N ARG A 383 -5.94 13.54 -26.32
CA ARG A 383 -4.65 14.19 -26.65
C ARG A 383 -3.76 13.25 -27.47
N GLY A 384 -3.24 13.68 -28.61
CA GLY A 384 -2.61 12.77 -29.56
C GLY A 384 -3.68 11.99 -30.31
N LYS A 385 -3.58 10.66 -30.37
CA LYS A 385 -4.52 9.78 -31.08
C LYS A 385 -5.53 9.18 -30.09
N HIS A 386 -6.82 9.32 -30.38
CA HIS A 386 -7.87 8.55 -29.72
C HIS A 386 -8.18 7.34 -30.60
N VAL A 387 -7.91 6.14 -30.10
CA VAL A 387 -8.20 4.87 -30.79
C VAL A 387 -9.15 4.04 -29.95
N VAL A 388 -10.16 3.46 -30.60
CA VAL A 388 -10.95 2.34 -30.06
C VAL A 388 -10.55 1.09 -30.84
N CYS A 389 -10.35 -0.03 -30.17
CA CYS A 389 -10.02 -1.31 -30.79
C CYS A 389 -10.87 -2.42 -30.16
N GLU A 390 -11.42 -3.32 -30.97
CA GLU A 390 -12.28 -4.42 -30.52
C GLU A 390 -11.95 -5.75 -31.21
N ALA A 391 -12.35 -6.85 -30.57
CA ALA A 391 -12.31 -8.18 -31.15
C ALA A 391 -13.44 -9.05 -30.58
N PHE A 392 -13.89 -10.00 -31.40
CA PHE A 392 -14.81 -11.06 -31.01
C PHE A 392 -14.01 -12.35 -30.89
N ILE A 393 -13.99 -12.96 -29.71
CA ILE A 393 -13.19 -14.16 -29.40
C ILE A 393 -14.12 -15.33 -29.19
N LYS A 394 -13.97 -16.36 -30.03
CA LYS A 394 -14.86 -17.54 -30.00
C LYS A 394 -14.74 -18.29 -28.68
N ALA A 395 -15.85 -18.80 -28.15
CA ALA A 395 -15.93 -19.57 -26.90
C ALA A 395 -14.84 -20.66 -26.83
N GLU A 396 -14.71 -21.45 -27.90
CA GLU A 396 -13.72 -22.52 -27.99
C GLU A 396 -12.27 -22.01 -27.93
N ILE A 397 -11.99 -20.77 -28.32
CA ILE A 397 -10.66 -20.14 -28.24
C ILE A 397 -10.42 -19.59 -26.83
N VAL A 398 -11.46 -19.08 -26.16
CA VAL A 398 -11.40 -18.71 -24.74
C VAL A 398 -11.04 -19.94 -23.90
N GLU A 399 -11.70 -21.08 -24.11
CA GLU A 399 -11.34 -22.34 -23.44
C GLU A 399 -9.96 -22.87 -23.87
N LYS A 400 -9.73 -23.06 -25.18
CA LYS A 400 -8.54 -23.80 -25.68
C LYS A 400 -7.25 -22.98 -25.58
N VAL A 401 -7.29 -21.67 -25.77
CA VAL A 401 -6.10 -20.78 -25.76
C VAL A 401 -6.02 -20.00 -24.45
N LEU A 402 -7.12 -19.39 -24.02
CA LEU A 402 -7.14 -18.51 -22.85
C LEU A 402 -7.37 -19.24 -21.51
N LYS A 403 -7.78 -20.52 -21.54
CA LYS A 403 -7.87 -21.43 -20.38
C LYS A 403 -8.82 -20.91 -19.28
N THR A 404 -9.90 -20.28 -19.69
CA THR A 404 -10.96 -19.72 -18.83
C THR A 404 -12.31 -19.79 -19.58
N SER A 405 -13.37 -19.21 -19.04
CA SER A 405 -14.69 -19.09 -19.71
C SER A 405 -15.02 -17.62 -20.02
N VAL A 406 -16.12 -17.39 -20.75
CA VAL A 406 -16.58 -16.04 -21.11
C VAL A 406 -17.13 -15.31 -19.88
N GLU A 407 -17.92 -16.01 -19.08
CA GLU A 407 -18.58 -15.50 -17.87
C GLU A 407 -17.54 -15.00 -16.86
N ALA A 408 -16.50 -15.81 -16.60
CA ALA A 408 -15.42 -15.46 -15.69
C ALA A 408 -14.62 -14.23 -16.15
N LEU A 409 -14.52 -13.98 -17.46
CA LEU A 409 -13.87 -12.78 -18.00
C LEU A 409 -14.75 -11.52 -17.88
N VAL A 410 -16.05 -11.64 -18.16
CA VAL A 410 -17.03 -10.55 -18.00
C VAL A 410 -17.15 -10.13 -16.54
N GLU A 411 -17.29 -11.10 -15.63
CA GLU A 411 -17.34 -10.88 -14.18
C GLU A 411 -16.04 -10.22 -13.69
N LEU A 412 -14.88 -10.81 -14.00
CA LEU A 412 -13.60 -10.26 -13.57
C LEU A 412 -13.37 -8.85 -14.13
N ASN A 413 -13.75 -8.55 -15.38
CA ASN A 413 -13.61 -7.19 -15.92
C ASN A 413 -14.48 -6.19 -15.15
N THR A 414 -15.71 -6.57 -14.84
CA THR A 414 -16.65 -5.75 -14.07
C THR A 414 -16.12 -5.49 -12.65
N LEU A 415 -15.67 -6.52 -11.95
CA LEU A 415 -15.18 -6.42 -10.57
C LEU A 415 -13.80 -5.74 -10.48
N LYS A 416 -12.87 -6.05 -11.40
CA LYS A 416 -11.50 -5.54 -11.36
C LYS A 416 -11.35 -4.20 -12.08
N ASN A 417 -11.58 -4.19 -13.41
CA ASN A 417 -11.22 -3.07 -14.27
C ASN A 417 -12.20 -1.91 -14.15
N LEU A 418 -13.47 -2.18 -13.85
CA LEU A 418 -14.49 -1.16 -13.62
C LEU A 418 -14.62 -0.82 -12.11
N ALA A 419 -15.20 -1.72 -11.31
CA ALA A 419 -15.48 -1.47 -9.91
C ALA A 419 -14.21 -1.25 -9.07
N GLY A 420 -13.21 -2.13 -9.20
CA GLY A 420 -11.92 -2.00 -8.49
C GLY A 420 -11.20 -0.68 -8.78
N SER A 421 -11.15 -0.28 -10.06
CA SER A 421 -10.60 1.01 -10.49
C SER A 421 -11.40 2.20 -9.96
N ALA A 422 -12.73 2.12 -9.93
CA ALA A 422 -13.58 3.15 -9.33
C ALA A 422 -13.34 3.29 -7.81
N MET A 423 -13.25 2.17 -7.08
CA MET A 423 -12.94 2.14 -5.64
C MET A 423 -11.53 2.64 -5.32
N ALA A 424 -10.58 2.49 -6.25
CA ALA A 424 -9.25 3.07 -6.17
C ALA A 424 -9.22 4.60 -6.43
N GLY A 425 -10.26 5.17 -7.05
CA GLY A 425 -10.24 6.54 -7.55
C GLY A 425 -9.36 6.71 -8.79
N SER A 426 -9.25 5.65 -9.60
CA SER A 426 -8.41 5.61 -10.80
C SER A 426 -8.86 6.63 -11.85
N LEU A 427 -7.89 7.33 -12.46
CA LEU A 427 -8.13 8.34 -13.49
C LEU A 427 -7.64 7.82 -14.83
N GLY A 428 -8.56 7.36 -15.67
CA GLY A 428 -8.26 6.76 -16.99
C GLY A 428 -7.61 5.37 -16.94
N GLY A 429 -7.35 4.82 -15.75
CA GLY A 429 -6.84 3.46 -15.56
C GLY A 429 -7.97 2.47 -15.28
N PHE A 430 -8.87 2.24 -16.24
CA PHE A 430 -9.95 1.25 -16.16
C PHE A 430 -9.60 -0.02 -16.96
N ASN A 431 -8.39 -0.53 -16.73
CA ASN A 431 -7.74 -1.59 -17.49
C ASN A 431 -6.84 -2.45 -16.58
N ALA A 432 -6.27 -3.53 -17.13
CA ALA A 432 -5.44 -4.46 -16.39
C ALA A 432 -3.96 -4.07 -16.36
N HIS A 433 -3.35 -3.82 -17.53
CA HIS A 433 -1.92 -3.50 -17.68
C HIS A 433 -1.58 -2.79 -18.99
N ALA A 434 -2.47 -1.93 -19.53
CA ALA A 434 -2.20 -1.19 -20.77
C ALA A 434 -0.83 -0.48 -20.77
N SER A 435 -0.41 0.02 -19.60
CA SER A 435 0.91 0.62 -19.34
C SER A 435 2.09 -0.28 -19.70
N ASN A 436 2.03 -1.60 -19.43
CA ASN A 436 3.14 -2.51 -19.72
C ASN A 436 3.33 -2.66 -21.24
N ILE A 437 2.22 -2.78 -21.97
CA ILE A 437 2.22 -2.91 -23.42
C ILE A 437 2.68 -1.60 -24.09
N VAL A 438 2.09 -0.47 -23.69
CA VAL A 438 2.45 0.86 -24.20
C VAL A 438 3.94 1.12 -23.97
N SER A 439 4.45 0.92 -22.75
CA SER A 439 5.87 1.08 -22.44
C SER A 439 6.78 0.22 -23.31
N ALA A 440 6.46 -1.07 -23.47
CA ALA A 440 7.30 -2.00 -24.23
C ALA A 440 7.35 -1.66 -25.73
N VAL A 441 6.22 -1.27 -26.32
CA VAL A 441 6.19 -0.81 -27.72
C VAL A 441 6.86 0.57 -27.86
N PHE A 442 6.65 1.48 -26.90
CA PHE A 442 7.23 2.84 -26.93
C PHE A 442 8.75 2.82 -26.91
N ILE A 443 9.35 2.04 -26.00
CA ILE A 443 10.82 1.89 -25.90
C ILE A 443 11.37 1.21 -27.17
N ALA A 444 10.70 0.18 -27.69
CA ALA A 444 11.12 -0.50 -28.91
C ALA A 444 11.10 0.41 -30.15
N THR A 445 10.10 1.30 -30.25
CA THR A 445 9.85 2.13 -31.44
C THR A 445 10.33 3.58 -31.31
N GLY A 446 11.03 3.93 -30.22
CA GLY A 446 11.66 5.24 -30.04
C GLY A 446 10.71 6.39 -29.72
N GLN A 447 9.57 6.08 -29.09
CA GLN A 447 8.65 7.05 -28.52
C GLN A 447 9.22 7.61 -27.19
N ASP A 448 8.53 8.57 -26.57
CA ASP A 448 8.91 9.14 -25.28
C ASP A 448 8.30 8.31 -24.13
N PRO A 449 9.08 7.54 -23.35
CA PRO A 449 8.51 6.62 -22.36
C PRO A 449 7.78 7.34 -21.22
N ALA A 450 8.06 8.63 -20.97
CA ALA A 450 7.34 9.41 -19.97
C ALA A 450 5.93 9.80 -20.41
N GLN A 451 5.60 9.70 -21.71
CA GLN A 451 4.24 9.85 -22.23
C GLN A 451 3.36 8.63 -21.91
N ASN A 452 3.93 7.49 -21.51
CA ASN A 452 3.16 6.33 -21.03
C ASN A 452 2.13 6.69 -19.95
N VAL A 453 2.42 7.66 -19.08
CA VAL A 453 1.52 8.17 -18.03
C VAL A 453 0.13 8.53 -18.54
N GLU A 454 0.03 9.08 -19.76
CA GLU A 454 -1.24 9.47 -20.38
C GLU A 454 -1.60 8.52 -21.54
N SER A 455 -0.61 8.08 -22.30
CA SER A 455 -0.78 7.12 -23.40
C SER A 455 -1.26 5.73 -22.95
N SER A 456 -1.15 5.38 -21.66
CA SER A 456 -1.75 4.18 -21.07
C SER A 456 -3.16 4.39 -20.50
N HIS A 457 -3.75 5.57 -20.63
CA HIS A 457 -5.16 5.76 -20.32
C HIS A 457 -5.99 4.84 -21.22
N CYS A 458 -6.74 3.93 -20.61
CA CYS A 458 -7.49 2.88 -21.30
C CYS A 458 -8.67 2.45 -20.42
N ILE A 459 -9.84 2.31 -21.02
CA ILE A 459 -10.95 1.52 -20.47
C ILE A 459 -11.09 0.23 -21.28
N THR A 460 -11.10 -0.88 -20.57
CA THR A 460 -11.31 -2.23 -21.12
C THR A 460 -12.74 -2.67 -20.80
N LEU A 461 -13.53 -2.97 -21.82
CA LEU A 461 -14.87 -3.51 -21.71
C LEU A 461 -14.88 -4.94 -22.24
N ILE A 462 -15.59 -5.83 -21.54
CA ILE A 462 -15.74 -7.24 -21.88
C ILE A 462 -17.20 -7.60 -21.68
N GLU A 463 -17.84 -8.14 -22.72
CA GLU A 463 -19.25 -8.49 -22.77
C GLU A 463 -19.42 -9.88 -23.39
N ALA A 464 -20.50 -10.59 -23.03
CA ALA A 464 -20.83 -11.87 -23.66
C ALA A 464 -21.73 -11.61 -24.88
N GLU A 465 -21.32 -12.09 -26.06
CA GLU A 465 -22.14 -12.05 -27.28
C GLU A 465 -22.58 -13.48 -27.63
N GLY A 466 -23.75 -13.86 -27.12
CA GLY A 466 -24.20 -15.25 -27.17
C GLY A 466 -23.27 -16.14 -26.32
N ASN A 467 -22.54 -17.03 -26.96
CA ASN A 467 -21.53 -17.87 -26.31
C ASN A 467 -20.10 -17.30 -26.46
N ASP A 468 -19.90 -16.32 -27.34
CA ASP A 468 -18.58 -15.75 -27.65
C ASP A 468 -18.31 -14.50 -26.79
N LEU A 469 -17.06 -14.06 -26.77
CA LEU A 469 -16.58 -12.93 -25.96
C LEU A 469 -16.37 -11.70 -26.85
N HIS A 470 -17.11 -10.61 -26.63
CA HIS A 470 -16.70 -9.30 -27.11
C HIS A 470 -15.71 -8.68 -26.13
N ILE A 471 -14.63 -8.12 -26.65
CA ILE A 471 -13.69 -7.31 -25.88
C ILE A 471 -13.34 -6.05 -26.67
N SER A 472 -13.33 -4.90 -25.98
CA SER A 472 -12.87 -3.64 -26.55
C SER A 472 -11.97 -2.86 -25.58
N VAL A 473 -11.08 -2.05 -26.15
CA VAL A 473 -10.27 -1.06 -25.45
C VAL A 473 -10.48 0.31 -26.08
N SER A 474 -10.71 1.33 -25.26
CA SER A 474 -10.79 2.72 -25.69
C SER A 474 -9.65 3.52 -25.06
N MET A 475 -8.75 4.04 -25.89
CA MET A 475 -7.54 4.75 -25.51
C MET A 475 -7.58 6.18 -26.05
N PRO A 476 -8.01 7.18 -25.24
CA PRO A 476 -8.30 8.53 -25.75
C PRO A 476 -7.08 9.41 -25.99
N CYS A 477 -5.90 9.01 -25.51
CA CYS A 477 -4.72 9.88 -25.57
C CYS A 477 -3.37 9.17 -25.84
N ILE A 478 -3.29 8.36 -26.90
CA ILE A 478 -2.03 7.74 -27.36
C ILE A 478 -1.15 8.80 -28.05
N GLU A 479 0.01 9.10 -27.46
CA GLU A 479 0.96 10.11 -27.96
C GLU A 479 2.13 9.45 -28.71
N VAL A 480 1.95 9.21 -30.00
CA VAL A 480 2.97 8.56 -30.84
C VAL A 480 3.37 9.39 -32.06
N GLY A 481 4.56 9.11 -32.58
CA GLY A 481 5.05 9.59 -33.85
C GLY A 481 6.05 8.62 -34.47
N THR A 482 6.26 8.75 -35.78
CA THR A 482 7.19 7.92 -36.56
C THR A 482 8.34 8.74 -37.16
N VAL A 483 8.39 10.03 -36.79
CA VAL A 483 9.43 11.01 -37.14
C VAL A 483 9.79 11.88 -35.93
N GLY A 484 11.09 12.10 -35.72
CA GLY A 484 11.65 12.95 -34.66
C GLY A 484 11.83 12.22 -33.32
N GLY A 485 12.61 12.81 -32.42
CA GLY A 485 13.00 12.15 -31.17
C GLY A 485 13.76 10.83 -31.44
N GLY A 486 13.54 9.83 -30.58
CA GLY A 486 14.21 8.53 -30.65
C GLY A 486 13.89 7.68 -31.88
N THR A 487 12.84 7.99 -32.65
CA THR A 487 12.41 7.25 -33.86
C THR A 487 13.48 7.18 -34.97
N GLN A 488 14.45 8.10 -34.94
CA GLN A 488 15.54 8.20 -35.91
C GLN A 488 16.72 7.27 -35.56
N LEU A 489 16.85 6.83 -34.30
CA LEU A 489 17.93 5.95 -33.86
C LEU A 489 17.82 4.58 -34.52
N ALA A 490 18.94 3.99 -34.93
CA ALA A 490 18.94 2.84 -35.84
C ALA A 490 18.07 1.66 -35.36
N SER A 491 18.18 1.26 -34.09
CA SER A 491 17.43 0.14 -33.51
C SER A 491 15.92 0.41 -33.45
N GLN A 492 15.53 1.60 -33.02
CA GLN A 492 14.15 2.05 -32.93
C GLN A 492 13.52 2.20 -34.33
N SER A 493 14.30 2.72 -35.27
CA SER A 493 13.93 2.86 -36.67
C SER A 493 13.73 1.50 -37.34
N ALA A 494 14.53 0.48 -36.99
CA ALA A 494 14.33 -0.89 -37.45
C ALA A 494 13.02 -1.50 -36.91
N CYS A 495 12.66 -1.24 -35.64
CA CYS A 495 11.40 -1.67 -35.04
C CYS A 495 10.18 -0.99 -35.71
N LEU A 496 10.26 0.31 -36.01
CA LEU A 496 9.24 1.01 -36.81
C LEU A 496 9.13 0.47 -38.24
N ASN A 497 10.24 0.01 -38.82
CA ASN A 497 10.27 -0.58 -40.16
C ASN A 497 9.62 -1.97 -40.19
N LEU A 498 9.81 -2.78 -39.14
CA LEU A 498 9.13 -4.08 -38.97
C LEU A 498 7.60 -3.93 -38.95
N LEU A 499 7.11 -2.83 -38.35
CA LEU A 499 5.70 -2.47 -38.32
C LEU A 499 5.19 -1.80 -39.62
N GLY A 500 6.06 -1.53 -40.59
CA GLY A 500 5.69 -0.84 -41.85
C GLY A 500 5.40 0.66 -41.72
N VAL A 501 5.66 1.28 -40.56
CA VAL A 501 5.27 2.67 -40.24
C VAL A 501 6.46 3.63 -40.08
N LYS A 502 7.67 3.24 -40.50
CA LYS A 502 8.87 4.09 -40.37
C LYS A 502 8.75 5.39 -41.19
N GLY A 503 9.06 6.52 -40.54
CA GLY A 503 9.17 7.82 -41.20
C GLY A 503 7.82 8.48 -41.51
N SER A 504 7.86 9.57 -42.29
CA SER A 504 6.67 10.30 -42.73
C SER A 504 6.06 9.67 -43.98
N ASN A 505 4.74 9.64 -44.07
CA ASN A 505 4.05 9.40 -45.34
C ASN A 505 3.94 10.73 -46.11
N ASN A 506 4.37 10.72 -47.38
CA ASN A 506 4.34 11.90 -48.25
C ASN A 506 2.98 12.11 -48.95
N GLU A 507 2.21 11.03 -49.14
CA GLU A 507 0.90 11.05 -49.80
C GLU A 507 -0.21 11.36 -48.80
N GLU A 508 -0.16 10.75 -47.61
CA GLU A 508 -1.11 10.97 -46.51
C GLU A 508 -0.38 11.30 -45.19
N PRO A 509 0.06 12.56 -44.99
CA PRO A 509 0.86 12.94 -43.82
C PRO A 509 0.13 12.70 -42.48
N GLY A 510 0.72 11.85 -41.63
CA GLY A 510 0.12 11.41 -40.37
C GLY A 510 -0.37 9.97 -40.37
N SER A 511 -0.53 9.33 -41.54
CA SER A 511 -1.04 7.95 -41.63
C SER A 511 -0.16 6.95 -40.88
N ASN A 512 1.17 7.12 -40.89
CA ASN A 512 2.09 6.20 -40.22
C ASN A 512 1.97 6.32 -38.70
N ALA A 513 1.91 7.54 -38.18
CA ALA A 513 1.68 7.77 -36.75
C ALA A 513 0.28 7.34 -36.29
N GLN A 514 -0.74 7.47 -37.15
CA GLN A 514 -2.08 6.92 -36.88
C GLN A 514 -2.06 5.39 -36.84
N GLN A 515 -1.38 4.74 -37.80
CA GLN A 515 -1.28 3.29 -37.86
C GLN A 515 -0.48 2.73 -36.67
N LEU A 516 0.59 3.40 -36.24
CA LEU A 516 1.30 3.05 -35.01
C LEU A 516 0.37 3.09 -33.78
N ALA A 517 -0.50 4.10 -33.67
CA ALA A 517 -1.48 4.16 -32.57
C ALA A 517 -2.51 3.03 -32.62
N ARG A 518 -2.97 2.63 -33.81
CA ARG A 518 -3.83 1.44 -34.00
C ARG A 518 -3.13 0.16 -33.55
N ILE A 519 -1.87 -0.04 -33.97
CA ILE A 519 -1.05 -1.19 -33.55
C ILE A 519 -0.84 -1.20 -32.03
N VAL A 520 -0.60 -0.04 -31.40
CA VAL A 520 -0.52 0.08 -29.93
C VAL A 520 -1.83 -0.33 -29.26
N ALA A 521 -2.98 0.17 -29.74
CA ALA A 521 -4.28 -0.19 -29.18
C ALA A 521 -4.63 -1.68 -29.35
N GLY A 522 -4.38 -2.26 -30.53
CA GLY A 522 -4.55 -3.71 -30.76
C GLY A 522 -3.58 -4.58 -29.95
N SER A 523 -2.37 -4.06 -29.66
CA SER A 523 -1.43 -4.69 -28.73
C SER A 523 -1.93 -4.65 -27.29
N VAL A 524 -2.52 -3.53 -26.86
CA VAL A 524 -3.15 -3.39 -25.54
C VAL A 524 -4.33 -4.34 -25.42
N LEU A 525 -5.24 -4.37 -26.41
CA LEU A 525 -6.38 -5.31 -26.47
C LEU A 525 -5.94 -6.77 -26.25
N ALA A 526 -4.89 -7.20 -26.94
CA ALA A 526 -4.33 -8.54 -26.82
C ALA A 526 -3.69 -8.81 -25.45
N GLY A 527 -2.95 -7.82 -24.93
CA GLY A 527 -2.37 -7.88 -23.60
C GLY A 527 -3.44 -8.00 -22.52
N GLU A 528 -4.45 -7.14 -22.55
CA GLU A 528 -5.60 -7.13 -21.65
C GLU A 528 -6.29 -8.51 -21.63
N LEU A 529 -6.66 -9.02 -22.82
CA LEU A 529 -7.28 -10.32 -22.99
C LEU A 529 -6.47 -11.43 -22.29
N SER A 530 -5.18 -11.56 -22.61
CA SER A 530 -4.33 -12.62 -22.05
C SER A 530 -4.11 -12.50 -20.54
N LEU A 531 -3.92 -11.30 -20.01
CA LEU A 531 -3.73 -11.09 -18.56
C LEU A 531 -5.02 -11.35 -17.79
N MET A 532 -6.15 -10.83 -18.26
CA MET A 532 -7.46 -11.07 -17.63
C MET A 532 -7.77 -12.56 -17.57
N SER A 533 -7.49 -13.32 -18.64
CA SER A 533 -7.64 -14.78 -18.61
C SER A 533 -6.66 -15.49 -17.69
N ALA A 534 -5.42 -15.02 -17.56
CA ALA A 534 -4.46 -15.58 -16.61
C ALA A 534 -4.85 -15.33 -15.14
N ILE A 535 -5.52 -14.22 -14.86
CA ILE A 535 -6.09 -13.91 -13.52
C ILE A 535 -7.33 -14.78 -13.28
N ALA A 536 -8.31 -14.79 -14.19
CA ALA A 536 -9.54 -15.58 -14.08
C ALA A 536 -9.27 -17.09 -13.93
N ALA A 537 -8.19 -17.61 -14.51
CA ALA A 537 -7.78 -19.00 -14.39
C ALA A 537 -6.86 -19.31 -13.18
N GLY A 538 -6.53 -18.33 -12.33
CA GLY A 538 -5.59 -18.52 -11.21
C GLY A 538 -4.14 -18.84 -11.63
N GLN A 539 -3.74 -18.49 -12.85
CA GLN A 539 -2.47 -18.89 -13.47
C GLN A 539 -1.35 -17.84 -13.35
N LEU A 540 -1.65 -16.63 -12.85
CA LEU A 540 -0.71 -15.51 -12.82
C LEU A 540 0.59 -15.84 -12.08
N VAL A 541 0.51 -16.27 -10.81
CA VAL A 541 1.68 -16.57 -9.96
C VAL A 541 2.53 -17.69 -10.57
N LYS A 542 1.90 -18.79 -11.00
CA LYS A 542 2.56 -19.95 -11.64
C LYS A 542 3.32 -19.53 -12.92
N SER A 543 2.77 -18.58 -13.68
CA SER A 543 3.40 -18.05 -14.90
C SER A 543 4.61 -17.17 -14.57
N HIS A 544 4.46 -16.20 -13.64
CA HIS A 544 5.56 -15.32 -13.23
C HIS A 544 6.73 -16.09 -12.60
N MET A 545 6.46 -17.12 -11.80
CA MET A 545 7.52 -17.98 -11.26
C MET A 545 8.30 -18.76 -12.34
N LYS A 546 7.67 -19.06 -13.48
CA LYS A 546 8.30 -19.83 -14.57
C LYS A 546 9.18 -19.00 -15.50
N TYR A 547 8.82 -17.75 -15.79
CA TYR A 547 9.52 -16.93 -16.79
C TYR A 547 10.06 -15.57 -16.28
N ASN A 548 9.68 -15.13 -15.08
CA ASN A 548 10.11 -13.85 -14.49
C ASN A 548 11.03 -14.04 -13.26
N ARG A 549 11.35 -15.30 -12.90
CA ARG A 549 12.49 -15.64 -12.05
C ARG A 549 13.44 -16.52 -12.85
N SER A 550 14.69 -16.06 -13.00
CA SER A 550 15.73 -16.89 -13.58
C SER A 550 16.17 -17.93 -12.56
N SER A 551 16.24 -19.20 -12.94
CA SER A 551 16.95 -20.23 -12.19
C SER A 551 18.47 -20.13 -12.37
N ARG A 552 18.99 -19.03 -12.95
CA ARG A 552 20.42 -18.72 -13.11
C ARG A 552 20.99 -17.86 -11.97
N ASP A 553 20.16 -17.10 -11.28
CA ASP A 553 20.58 -16.33 -10.09
C ASP A 553 20.72 -17.22 -8.85
N ILE A 554 20.23 -18.47 -8.93
CA ILE A 554 20.72 -19.58 -8.12
C ILE A 554 22.03 -20.05 -8.76
N GLY A 555 23.14 -19.40 -8.41
CA GLY A 555 24.48 -19.90 -8.74
C GLY A 555 24.69 -21.31 -8.17
N PRO A 556 25.61 -22.12 -8.73
CA PRO A 556 25.81 -23.51 -8.32
C PRO A 556 26.53 -23.64 -6.96
N SER A 557 25.86 -23.22 -5.88
CA SER A 557 26.25 -23.46 -4.49
C SER A 557 25.55 -24.68 -3.88
N SER A 558 24.62 -25.32 -4.59
CA SER A 558 23.90 -26.53 -4.17
C SER A 558 24.19 -27.80 -4.98
N GLN A 559 24.91 -27.71 -6.11
CA GLN A 559 25.30 -28.87 -6.94
C GLN A 559 26.82 -29.15 -6.96
N ARG A 560 27.56 -28.64 -5.97
CA ARG A 560 28.99 -28.92 -5.78
C ARG A 560 29.35 -29.60 -4.45
N MET A 561 28.34 -30.07 -3.70
CA MET A 561 28.56 -30.82 -2.44
C MET A 561 28.38 -32.34 -2.57
N GLU A 562 27.69 -32.85 -3.59
CA GLU A 562 27.42 -34.30 -3.71
C GLU A 562 28.50 -35.08 -4.49
N GLU A 563 29.31 -34.45 -5.34
CA GLU A 563 30.41 -35.13 -6.06
C GLU A 563 31.78 -35.04 -5.34
N CYS A 564 31.90 -34.26 -4.25
CA CYS A 564 33.15 -34.13 -3.49
C CYS A 564 33.21 -34.96 -2.19
N TYR A 565 32.13 -35.67 -1.82
CA TYR A 565 32.09 -36.50 -0.60
C TYR A 565 32.40 -37.99 -0.84
N GLY A 566 32.71 -38.39 -2.08
CA GLY A 566 32.89 -39.81 -2.46
C GLY A 566 34.32 -40.32 -2.62
N SER A 567 35.37 -39.49 -2.48
CA SER A 567 36.73 -39.85 -2.94
C SER A 567 37.90 -39.59 -1.96
N LEU A 568 37.65 -39.38 -0.67
CA LEU A 568 38.70 -39.04 0.32
C LEU A 568 38.60 -39.80 1.66
N THR A 569 38.21 -41.08 1.62
CA THR A 569 38.22 -41.98 2.80
C THR A 569 38.84 -43.35 2.55
N ASN A 570 39.72 -43.49 1.54
CA ASN A 570 40.51 -44.69 1.29
C ASN A 570 41.87 -44.34 0.65
N GLU A 571 42.81 -43.79 1.42
CA GLU A 571 44.26 -43.99 1.24
C GLU A 571 45.07 -43.35 2.38
N ALA A 572 45.84 -44.19 3.11
CA ALA A 572 46.86 -43.89 4.13
C ALA A 572 46.48 -42.97 5.33
N MET A 573 46.65 -43.32 6.62
CA MET A 573 47.27 -44.50 7.25
C MET A 573 48.63 -44.94 6.69
N ASN A 574 49.69 -44.16 6.95
CA ASN A 574 51.06 -44.64 7.26
C ASN A 574 52.01 -43.45 7.57
N MET A 575 52.74 -43.56 8.70
CA MET A 575 54.16 -43.15 8.95
C MET A 575 54.65 -41.72 8.59
N GLU A 576 55.62 -41.06 9.25
CA GLU A 576 56.30 -41.21 10.56
C GLU A 576 57.08 -39.89 10.88
N ILE A 577 57.18 -39.56 12.17
CA ILE A 577 58.34 -38.97 12.91
C ILE A 577 59.21 -37.82 12.31
N GLY A 578 59.23 -36.69 13.04
CA GLY A 578 60.46 -35.93 13.41
C GLY A 578 60.44 -34.40 13.16
N ALA A 579 61.22 -33.54 13.85
CA ALA A 579 61.83 -33.54 15.20
C ALA A 579 62.57 -32.19 15.45
N VAL A 580 62.46 -31.57 16.66
CA VAL A 580 63.34 -30.48 17.22
C VAL A 580 63.29 -29.12 16.46
N GLY A 581 63.34 -27.88 17.01
CA GLY A 581 63.56 -27.31 18.37
C GLY A 581 63.76 -25.76 18.23
N ASP A 582 63.98 -24.88 19.23
CA ASP A 582 63.91 -24.88 20.71
C ASP A 582 63.93 -23.39 21.24
N ASP A 583 63.77 -23.18 22.57
CA ASP A 583 64.09 -22.00 23.44
C ASP A 583 63.44 -20.59 23.32
N GLU A 584 63.49 -19.69 24.34
CA GLU A 584 62.92 -19.70 25.72
C GLU A 584 62.96 -18.26 26.37
N VAL A 585 62.24 -18.04 27.48
CA VAL A 585 62.41 -17.02 28.58
C VAL A 585 61.95 -15.54 28.41
N SER A 586 61.26 -15.05 29.45
CA SER A 586 61.00 -13.63 29.81
C SER A 586 61.51 -13.32 31.23
N PRO A 587 61.51 -12.06 31.73
CA PRO A 587 60.77 -11.84 32.99
C PRO A 587 60.16 -10.42 33.26
N HIS A 588 59.20 -10.44 34.20
CA HIS A 588 58.62 -9.42 35.11
C HIS A 588 59.33 -8.05 35.35
N GLY A 589 58.66 -6.99 35.84
CA GLY A 589 57.23 -6.85 36.15
C GLY A 589 56.87 -5.67 37.08
N MET A 590 55.55 -5.42 37.19
CA MET A 590 54.77 -4.97 38.37
C MET A 590 55.07 -3.69 39.19
N PHE A 591 54.04 -2.85 39.24
CA PHE A 591 53.54 -2.09 40.41
C PHE A 591 54.48 -1.09 41.13
N GLU A 592 54.42 0.18 40.69
CA GLU A 592 54.02 1.22 41.63
C GLU A 592 52.49 1.33 41.63
N SER A 593 51.90 1.32 42.83
CA SER A 593 50.46 1.35 43.05
C SER A 593 50.09 2.54 43.94
N LEU A 594 48.88 3.04 43.75
CA LEU A 594 48.10 3.80 44.75
C LEU A 594 48.61 5.19 45.17
N MET A 595 47.93 6.22 44.65
CA MET A 595 47.34 7.39 45.35
C MET A 595 46.88 8.39 44.27
N ILE A 596 45.83 8.10 43.50
CA ILE A 596 44.43 8.38 43.85
C ILE A 596 44.23 9.81 44.41
N TYR A 597 43.92 10.76 43.52
CA TYR A 597 42.89 11.77 43.80
C TYR A 597 42.09 12.14 42.54
N VAL A 598 40.86 11.61 42.49
CA VAL A 598 39.63 12.10 41.86
C VAL A 598 39.73 13.23 40.81
N SER A 599 39.46 12.88 39.53
CA SER A 599 38.36 13.44 38.69
C SER A 599 38.70 13.20 37.19
N LYS A 600 38.31 12.07 36.58
CA LYS A 600 37.02 11.89 35.86
C LYS A 600 36.50 13.13 35.10
N ARG A 601 36.02 12.86 33.85
CA ARG A 601 35.44 13.75 32.81
C ARG A 601 36.52 14.28 31.84
N ASN A 602 36.61 13.89 30.55
CA ASN A 602 35.54 13.49 29.61
C ASN A 602 35.98 12.53 28.47
N LEU A 603 36.89 11.56 28.72
CA LEU A 603 37.31 10.65 27.62
C LEU A 603 36.19 9.70 27.13
N SER A 604 35.24 9.32 28.01
CA SER A 604 34.03 8.60 27.61
C SER A 604 33.11 9.43 26.71
N THR A 605 33.11 10.77 26.85
CA THR A 605 32.31 11.70 26.04
C THR A 605 32.84 11.82 24.62
N ILE A 606 34.15 11.69 24.42
CA ILE A 606 34.77 11.80 23.09
C ILE A 606 34.56 10.50 22.30
N ILE A 607 34.70 9.33 22.95
CA ILE A 607 34.38 8.04 22.33
C ILE A 607 32.89 7.97 21.95
N SER A 608 31.98 8.37 22.85
CA SER A 608 30.54 8.43 22.55
C SER A 608 30.17 9.44 21.46
N PHE A 609 30.96 10.50 21.26
CA PHE A 609 30.68 11.50 20.21
C PHE A 609 31.12 11.02 18.81
N TRP A 610 32.18 10.22 18.74
CA TRP A 610 32.70 9.65 17.49
C TRP A 610 31.89 8.43 17.03
N GLU A 611 31.48 7.55 17.95
CA GLU A 611 30.62 6.40 17.62
C GLU A 611 29.20 6.82 17.20
N SER A 612 28.66 7.92 17.75
CA SER A 612 27.32 8.42 17.38
C SER A 612 27.24 9.09 16.01
N SER A 613 28.36 9.60 15.45
CA SER A 613 28.31 10.46 14.26
C SER A 613 28.41 9.70 12.92
N PHE A 614 28.85 8.44 12.92
CA PHE A 614 29.00 7.64 11.69
C PHE A 614 27.86 6.63 11.46
N ALA A 615 26.88 6.56 12.38
CA ALA A 615 25.81 5.56 12.38
C ALA A 615 24.44 6.06 11.87
N ILE A 616 24.36 7.29 11.33
CA ILE A 616 23.08 8.03 11.19
C ILE A 616 22.34 7.84 9.84
N ASN A 617 22.95 7.30 8.79
CA ASN A 617 22.29 7.10 7.48
C ASN A 617 22.32 5.65 6.98
N ASN A 618 21.98 4.70 7.87
CA ASN A 618 21.24 3.46 7.58
C ASN A 618 21.05 2.63 8.88
N ARG A 619 20.47 3.25 9.93
CA ARG A 619 19.75 2.47 10.94
C ARG A 619 18.33 2.25 10.44
N LEU A 620 17.88 0.99 10.41
CA LEU A 620 16.48 0.64 10.28
C LEU A 620 15.77 1.06 11.58
N LYS A 621 14.61 1.73 11.46
CA LYS A 621 13.83 2.26 12.58
C LYS A 621 13.08 1.11 13.24
N MET A 622 13.34 0.84 14.52
CA MET A 622 12.84 -0.37 15.18
C MET A 622 11.92 -0.05 16.37
N ILE A 623 10.64 -0.36 16.23
CA ILE A 623 9.72 -0.41 17.37
C ILE A 623 10.05 -1.66 18.19
N HIS A 624 10.53 -1.51 19.42
CA HIS A 624 10.90 -2.64 20.29
C HIS A 624 9.68 -3.39 20.83
N PHE A 625 8.61 -2.65 21.15
CA PHE A 625 7.33 -3.20 21.62
C PHE A 625 6.19 -2.20 21.52
N VAL A 626 4.96 -2.73 21.50
CA VAL A 626 3.68 -2.01 21.49
C VAL A 626 2.86 -2.48 22.70
N LEU A 627 2.29 -1.55 23.46
CA LEU A 627 1.41 -1.83 24.60
C LEU A 627 0.12 -1.00 24.47
N LEU A 628 -1.05 -1.63 24.67
CA LEU A 628 -2.31 -0.91 24.94
C LEU A 628 -2.64 -1.07 26.42
N VAL A 629 -2.74 0.04 27.14
CA VAL A 629 -2.99 0.07 28.59
C VAL A 629 -4.29 0.84 28.85
N SER A 630 -5.23 0.25 29.60
CA SER A 630 -6.45 0.95 29.99
C SER A 630 -6.19 2.00 31.07
N ARG A 631 -7.13 2.91 31.26
CA ARG A 631 -7.10 3.91 32.34
C ARG A 631 -6.99 3.28 33.74
N GLN A 632 -7.35 2.01 33.90
CA GLN A 632 -7.22 1.24 35.14
C GLN A 632 -5.85 0.57 35.31
N GLY A 633 -4.95 0.64 34.32
CA GLY A 633 -3.65 -0.05 34.33
C GLY A 633 -3.68 -1.50 33.89
N LYS A 634 -4.86 -2.04 33.53
CA LYS A 634 -4.98 -3.34 32.86
C LYS A 634 -4.43 -3.23 31.44
N VAL A 635 -3.62 -4.20 31.02
CA VAL A 635 -3.08 -4.25 29.67
C VAL A 635 -4.05 -5.01 28.77
N ARG A 636 -4.30 -4.49 27.57
CA ARG A 636 -5.24 -5.07 26.60
C ARG A 636 -4.57 -5.69 25.38
N LEU A 637 -3.36 -5.24 25.02
CA LEU A 637 -2.57 -5.79 23.92
C LEU A 637 -1.08 -5.60 24.22
N THR A 638 -0.24 -6.60 23.92
CA THR A 638 1.23 -6.47 23.96
C THR A 638 1.90 -7.18 22.79
N LYS A 639 2.58 -6.44 21.93
CA LYS A 639 3.45 -7.01 20.89
C LYS A 639 4.90 -6.68 21.23
N TRP A 640 5.78 -7.68 21.20
CA TRP A 640 7.20 -7.54 21.50
C TRP A 640 7.99 -7.96 20.26
N TYR A 641 8.73 -7.02 19.67
CA TYR A 641 9.57 -7.27 18.50
C TYR A 641 11.05 -7.47 18.89
N SER A 642 11.46 -6.93 20.04
CA SER A 642 12.76 -7.19 20.66
C SER A 642 12.68 -8.27 21.74
N PRO A 643 13.78 -9.03 21.99
CA PRO A 643 13.80 -10.09 22.98
C PRO A 643 13.78 -9.55 24.42
N TYR A 644 12.67 -9.79 25.12
CA TYR A 644 12.54 -9.60 26.57
C TYR A 644 12.08 -10.90 27.23
N THR A 645 12.65 -11.27 28.38
CA THR A 645 12.14 -12.38 29.20
C THR A 645 10.78 -12.03 29.81
N GLN A 646 9.96 -13.03 30.15
CA GLN A 646 8.63 -12.82 30.73
C GLN A 646 8.68 -11.98 32.03
N LYS A 647 9.70 -12.22 32.88
CA LYS A 647 9.97 -11.44 34.09
C LYS A 647 10.32 -9.97 33.81
N GLU A 648 11.01 -9.71 32.70
CA GLU A 648 11.26 -8.34 32.25
C GLU A 648 10.00 -7.70 31.68
N ARG A 649 9.26 -8.37 30.78
CA ARG A 649 7.99 -7.86 30.21
C ARG A 649 7.02 -7.39 31.30
N SER A 650 6.79 -8.22 32.32
CA SER A 650 5.93 -7.87 33.47
C SER A 650 6.48 -6.69 34.30
N LYS A 651 7.80 -6.50 34.34
CA LYS A 651 8.44 -5.34 34.99
C LYS A 651 8.29 -4.07 34.14
N VAL A 652 8.51 -4.16 32.82
CA VAL A 652 8.35 -3.08 31.84
C VAL A 652 6.92 -2.56 31.85
N ILE A 653 5.93 -3.46 31.75
CA ILE A 653 4.50 -3.14 31.82
C ILE A 653 4.18 -2.38 33.11
N ARG A 654 4.61 -2.90 34.27
CA ARG A 654 4.32 -2.30 35.58
C ARG A 654 4.93 -0.91 35.72
N GLU A 655 6.17 -0.72 35.26
CA GLU A 655 6.85 0.58 35.27
C GLU A 655 6.17 1.58 34.33
N LEU A 656 5.90 1.19 33.08
CA LEU A 656 5.33 2.09 32.08
C LEU A 656 3.88 2.46 32.36
N SER A 657 3.03 1.50 32.73
CA SER A 657 1.66 1.80 33.17
C SER A 657 1.66 2.76 34.38
N GLY A 658 2.55 2.52 35.36
CA GLY A 658 2.70 3.39 36.53
C GLY A 658 3.16 4.82 36.18
N VAL A 659 4.05 4.99 35.19
CA VAL A 659 4.52 6.32 34.77
C VAL A 659 3.50 7.02 33.87
N ILE A 660 2.89 6.32 32.92
CA ILE A 660 2.00 6.90 31.91
C ILE A 660 0.67 7.35 32.53
N LEU A 661 0.06 6.52 33.38
CA LEU A 661 -1.25 6.81 33.97
C LEU A 661 -1.23 7.95 34.99
N ASN A 662 -0.07 8.18 35.63
CA ASN A 662 0.12 9.25 36.60
C ASN A 662 0.61 10.57 35.96
N ARG A 663 0.82 10.63 34.63
CA ARG A 663 1.21 11.87 33.92
C ARG A 663 -0.01 12.72 33.57
N GLY A 664 0.08 14.01 33.89
CA GLY A 664 -0.97 14.99 33.58
C GLY A 664 -1.13 15.24 32.06
N PRO A 665 -2.35 15.57 31.59
CA PRO A 665 -2.68 15.67 30.16
C PRO A 665 -2.08 16.88 29.43
N LYS A 666 -1.25 17.69 30.10
CA LYS A 666 -0.54 18.87 29.53
C LYS A 666 0.95 18.60 29.28
N LEU A 667 1.40 17.37 29.50
CA LEU A 667 2.77 16.92 29.25
C LEU A 667 2.88 16.29 27.85
N CYS A 668 4.10 16.19 27.33
CA CYS A 668 4.39 15.58 26.04
C CYS A 668 4.00 14.09 25.99
N ASN A 669 3.56 13.66 24.81
CA ASN A 669 3.13 12.28 24.46
C ASN A 669 4.29 11.29 24.31
N PHE A 670 5.38 11.47 25.05
CA PHE A 670 6.49 10.53 25.11
C PHE A 670 7.25 10.65 26.44
N ILE A 671 7.94 9.57 26.82
CA ILE A 671 8.81 9.50 27.99
C ILE A 671 10.16 8.88 27.63
N GLU A 672 11.23 9.43 28.20
CA GLU A 672 12.54 8.77 28.25
C GLU A 672 12.47 7.67 29.32
N TRP A 673 12.72 6.42 28.95
CA TRP A 673 12.67 5.26 29.84
C TRP A 673 13.79 4.28 29.50
N ARG A 674 14.73 4.10 30.43
CA ARG A 674 15.85 3.14 30.34
C ARG A 674 16.74 3.25 29.08
N GLY A 675 16.92 4.45 28.52
CA GLY A 675 17.69 4.67 27.29
C GLY A 675 16.89 4.47 25.99
N TYR A 676 15.58 4.30 26.11
CA TYR A 676 14.62 4.30 25.01
C TYR A 676 13.63 5.45 25.16
N LYS A 677 12.89 5.77 24.10
CA LYS A 677 11.69 6.61 24.17
C LYS A 677 10.46 5.72 24.09
N VAL A 678 9.51 5.92 25.00
CA VAL A 678 8.15 5.36 24.87
C VAL A 678 7.22 6.48 24.46
N VAL A 679 6.81 6.47 23.19
CA VAL A 679 5.80 7.37 22.63
C VAL A 679 4.43 6.81 23.00
N TYR A 680 3.52 7.63 23.50
CA TYR A 680 2.21 7.19 23.93
C TYR A 680 1.12 8.24 23.68
N LYS A 681 -0.07 7.79 23.31
CA LYS A 681 -1.25 8.67 23.19
C LYS A 681 -2.51 8.00 23.70
N ARG A 682 -3.35 8.80 24.37
CA ARG A 682 -4.65 8.36 24.86
C ARG A 682 -5.73 8.52 23.79
N TYR A 683 -6.49 7.45 23.58
CA TYR A 683 -7.72 7.39 22.80
C TYR A 683 -8.82 6.73 23.66
N ALA A 684 -9.94 7.42 23.86
CA ALA A 684 -11.02 7.00 24.78
C ALA A 684 -10.50 6.60 26.19
N SER A 685 -10.65 5.33 26.59
CA SER A 685 -10.16 4.76 27.86
C SER A 685 -8.75 4.16 27.77
N LEU A 686 -8.16 4.08 26.58
CA LEU A 686 -6.92 3.36 26.29
C LEU A 686 -5.75 4.30 26.03
N TYR A 687 -4.55 3.86 26.41
CA TYR A 687 -3.27 4.47 26.10
C TYR A 687 -2.53 3.53 25.15
N PHE A 688 -2.32 3.99 23.91
CA PHE A 688 -1.54 3.31 22.89
C PHE A 688 -0.09 3.74 23.05
N CYS A 689 0.82 2.80 23.27
CA CYS A 689 2.21 3.04 23.61
C CYS A 689 3.13 2.26 22.67
N MET A 690 4.18 2.89 22.14
CA MET A 690 5.20 2.27 21.29
C MET A 690 6.59 2.68 21.79
N CYS A 691 7.51 1.72 21.92
CA CYS A 691 8.87 1.94 22.38
C CYS A 691 9.87 1.94 21.21
N ILE A 692 10.76 2.92 21.16
CA ILE A 692 11.75 3.17 20.10
C ILE A 692 13.10 3.59 20.67
N ASP A 693 14.15 3.54 19.84
CA ASP A 693 15.48 4.06 20.17
C ASP A 693 15.44 5.55 20.57
N GLU A 694 16.35 5.99 21.45
CA GLU A 694 16.45 7.41 21.85
C GLU A 694 16.73 8.37 20.67
N ALA A 695 17.36 7.86 19.61
CA ALA A 695 17.65 8.61 18.38
C ALA A 695 16.43 8.79 17.46
N ASP A 696 15.40 7.95 17.58
CA ASP A 696 14.27 7.93 16.64
C ASP A 696 13.29 9.10 16.85
N ASN A 697 12.58 9.45 15.77
CA ASN A 697 11.66 10.58 15.73
C ASN A 697 10.32 10.26 16.42
N GLU A 698 10.12 10.82 17.61
CA GLU A 698 8.91 10.64 18.41
C GLU A 698 7.60 11.05 17.71
N LEU A 699 7.64 11.96 16.71
CA LEU A 699 6.45 12.43 16.01
C LEU A 699 5.94 11.46 14.94
N GLU A 700 6.85 10.80 14.22
CA GLU A 700 6.48 9.79 13.21
C GLU A 700 5.80 8.59 13.86
N VAL A 701 6.28 8.17 15.02
CA VAL A 701 5.69 7.07 15.80
C VAL A 701 4.33 7.46 16.37
N LEU A 702 4.14 8.74 16.70
CA LEU A 702 2.82 9.27 17.08
C LEU A 702 1.84 9.20 15.91
N GLU A 703 2.28 9.46 14.67
CA GLU A 703 1.47 9.26 13.47
C GLU A 703 1.16 7.78 13.20
N ILE A 704 2.10 6.85 13.41
CA ILE A 704 1.85 5.40 13.33
C ILE A 704 0.80 4.98 14.37
N ILE A 705 0.86 5.49 15.60
CA ILE A 705 -0.18 5.27 16.62
C ILE A 705 -1.54 5.80 16.15
N HIS A 706 -1.61 7.00 15.57
CA HIS A 706 -2.87 7.53 15.01
C HIS A 706 -3.40 6.63 13.87
N HIS A 707 -2.50 6.17 13.00
CA HIS A 707 -2.81 5.36 11.84
C HIS A 707 -3.45 4.02 12.24
N TYR A 708 -2.84 3.35 13.23
CA TYR A 708 -3.35 2.12 13.82
C TYR A 708 -4.74 2.32 14.45
N VAL A 709 -4.93 3.38 15.25
CA VAL A 709 -6.23 3.69 15.86
C VAL A 709 -7.31 3.96 14.81
N GLU A 710 -7.02 4.74 13.77
CA GLU A 710 -8.00 5.02 12.70
C GLU A 710 -8.40 3.77 11.91
N ILE A 711 -7.50 2.79 11.74
CA ILE A 711 -7.85 1.52 11.10
C ILE A 711 -8.73 0.68 12.04
N LEU A 712 -8.43 0.63 13.34
CA LEU A 712 -9.27 -0.03 14.34
C LEU A 712 -10.67 0.61 14.41
N ASP A 713 -10.76 1.95 14.51
CA ASP A 713 -12.04 2.68 14.49
C ASP A 713 -12.85 2.38 13.23
N ARG A 714 -12.20 2.33 12.06
CA ARG A 714 -12.87 2.02 10.79
C ARG A 714 -13.32 0.56 10.71
N TYR A 715 -12.56 -0.37 11.27
CA TYR A 715 -12.84 -1.80 11.22
C TYR A 715 -13.96 -2.18 12.20
N PHE A 716 -13.92 -1.67 13.44
CA PHE A 716 -14.91 -1.96 14.48
C PHE A 716 -16.13 -1.04 14.48
N GLY A 717 -16.13 0.06 13.72
CA GLY A 717 -17.27 0.99 13.66
C GLY A 717 -17.32 1.97 14.84
N SER A 718 -16.17 2.55 15.20
CA SER A 718 -15.81 3.23 16.47
C SER A 718 -15.33 2.24 17.53
N VAL A 719 -14.02 2.09 17.68
CA VAL A 719 -13.43 1.04 18.52
C VAL A 719 -13.54 1.38 20.00
N CYS A 720 -14.14 0.49 20.78
CA CYS A 720 -14.16 0.56 22.24
C CYS A 720 -13.22 -0.47 22.88
N GLU A 721 -13.05 -0.36 24.20
CA GLU A 721 -12.16 -1.27 24.95
C GLU A 721 -12.67 -2.72 24.96
N LEU A 722 -13.99 -2.95 24.83
CA LEU A 722 -14.57 -4.29 24.75
C LEU A 722 -14.29 -4.96 23.39
N ASP A 723 -14.38 -4.22 22.28
CA ASP A 723 -14.09 -4.76 20.94
C ASP A 723 -12.67 -5.31 20.87
N LEU A 724 -11.70 -4.59 21.45
CA LEU A 724 -10.30 -4.99 21.52
C LEU A 724 -10.03 -6.12 22.51
N ILE A 725 -10.94 -6.42 23.44
CA ILE A 725 -10.87 -7.57 24.33
C ILE A 725 -11.39 -8.81 23.60
N PHE A 726 -12.62 -8.76 23.07
CA PHE A 726 -13.24 -9.91 22.40
C PHE A 726 -12.61 -10.21 21.03
N ASN A 727 -12.03 -9.21 20.36
CA ASN A 727 -11.41 -9.33 19.04
C ASN A 727 -9.92 -8.96 19.06
N PHE A 728 -9.21 -9.25 20.16
CA PHE A 728 -7.78 -8.93 20.29
C PHE A 728 -6.94 -9.50 19.13
N HIS A 729 -7.27 -10.71 18.65
CA HIS A 729 -6.64 -11.36 17.51
C HIS A 729 -6.73 -10.51 16.24
N LYS A 730 -7.88 -9.86 15.99
CA LYS A 730 -8.07 -8.95 14.86
C LYS A 730 -7.21 -7.70 15.00
N ALA A 731 -7.12 -7.14 16.20
CA ALA A 731 -6.22 -6.02 16.49
C ALA A 731 -4.74 -6.39 16.24
N TYR A 732 -4.32 -7.62 16.62
CA TYR A 732 -2.99 -8.13 16.26
C TYR A 732 -2.80 -8.30 14.74
N TYR A 733 -3.79 -8.78 13.99
CA TYR A 733 -3.70 -8.82 12.52
C TYR A 733 -3.56 -7.43 11.91
N ILE A 734 -4.32 -6.43 12.39
CA ILE A 734 -4.15 -5.02 11.96
C ILE A 734 -2.72 -4.55 12.26
N LEU A 735 -2.17 -4.93 13.42
CA LEU A 735 -0.85 -4.52 13.86
C LEU A 735 0.28 -5.21 13.07
N ASP A 736 0.11 -6.48 12.69
CA ASP A 736 1.11 -7.28 11.95
C ASP A 736 1.12 -6.94 10.44
N GLU A 737 -0.03 -6.57 9.87
CA GLU A 737 -0.09 -5.98 8.51
C GLU A 737 0.53 -4.56 8.48
N LEU A 738 0.37 -3.79 9.56
CA LEU A 738 0.97 -2.46 9.70
C LEU A 738 2.48 -2.54 9.97
N LEU A 739 2.92 -3.47 10.83
CA LEU A 739 4.27 -3.57 11.36
C LEU A 739 4.84 -5.01 11.23
N ILE A 740 5.92 -5.18 10.46
CA ILE A 740 6.66 -6.44 10.39
C ILE A 740 7.99 -6.29 11.12
N ALA A 741 8.28 -7.19 12.07
CA ALA A 741 9.49 -7.18 12.89
C ALA A 741 9.80 -5.86 13.64
N GLY A 742 8.78 -5.00 13.83
CA GLY A 742 8.92 -3.69 14.45
C GLY A 742 9.15 -2.53 13.48
N GLU A 743 9.17 -2.81 12.17
CA GLU A 743 9.29 -1.82 11.09
C GLU A 743 7.93 -1.57 10.41
N LEU A 744 7.68 -0.34 9.95
CA LEU A 744 6.44 0.02 9.25
C LEU A 744 6.43 -0.58 7.83
N GLN A 745 5.53 -1.52 7.58
CA GLN A 745 5.44 -2.26 6.32
C GLN A 745 4.42 -1.64 5.35
N GLU A 746 3.16 -1.54 5.75
CA GLU A 746 2.09 -0.96 4.91
C GLU A 746 1.61 0.37 5.49
N SER A 747 1.69 1.42 4.66
CA SER A 747 1.31 2.79 5.03
C SER A 747 -0.09 3.19 4.56
N SER A 748 -0.82 2.29 3.89
CA SER A 748 -2.15 2.52 3.35
C SER A 748 -3.25 1.93 4.24
N LYS A 749 -3.95 2.80 4.99
CA LYS A 749 -5.18 2.46 5.74
C LYS A 749 -6.20 1.65 4.93
N LYS A 750 -6.31 1.94 3.62
CA LYS A 750 -7.23 1.26 2.70
C LYS A 750 -6.74 -0.14 2.31
N THR A 751 -5.43 -0.39 2.29
CA THR A 751 -4.87 -1.71 1.97
C THR A 751 -5.01 -2.63 3.18
N VAL A 752 -4.54 -2.21 4.35
CA VAL A 752 -4.65 -2.97 5.61
C VAL A 752 -6.11 -3.38 5.87
N ALA A 753 -7.05 -2.43 5.85
CA ALA A 753 -8.47 -2.72 6.06
C ALA A 753 -9.08 -3.69 5.01
N ARG A 754 -8.57 -3.70 3.77
CA ARG A 754 -9.03 -4.64 2.74
C ARG A 754 -8.47 -6.04 2.97
N ILE A 755 -7.20 -6.16 3.36
CA ILE A 755 -6.55 -7.46 3.63
C ILE A 755 -7.28 -8.16 4.78
N ILE A 756 -7.54 -7.45 5.89
CA ILE A 756 -8.26 -8.02 7.04
C ILE A 756 -9.68 -8.44 6.64
N SER A 757 -10.42 -7.59 5.92
CA SER A 757 -11.78 -7.92 5.46
C SER A 757 -11.83 -9.11 4.50
N ALA A 758 -10.79 -9.33 3.70
CA ALA A 758 -10.68 -10.53 2.85
C ALA A 758 -10.34 -11.78 3.69
N GLN A 759 -9.56 -11.62 4.76
CA GLN A 759 -9.23 -12.69 5.69
C GLN A 759 -10.44 -13.13 6.51
N ASP A 760 -11.29 -12.20 6.96
CA ASP A 760 -12.59 -12.52 7.59
C ASP A 760 -13.49 -13.33 6.65
N GLN A 761 -13.59 -12.93 5.37
CA GLN A 761 -14.40 -13.64 4.38
C GLN A 761 -13.89 -15.07 4.12
N LEU A 762 -12.57 -15.29 4.14
CA LEU A 762 -11.99 -16.63 4.03
C LEU A 762 -12.26 -17.49 5.27
N VAL A 763 -12.31 -16.89 6.46
CA VAL A 763 -12.66 -17.59 7.70
C VAL A 763 -14.15 -17.97 7.73
N GLU A 764 -15.05 -17.08 7.32
CA GLU A 764 -16.48 -17.41 7.23
C GLU A 764 -16.77 -18.43 6.13
N ALA A 765 -16.14 -18.32 4.95
CA ALA A 765 -16.25 -19.34 3.91
C ALA A 765 -15.75 -20.72 4.38
N ALA A 766 -14.67 -20.78 5.18
CA ALA A 766 -14.19 -22.02 5.77
C ALA A 766 -15.18 -22.62 6.80
N LYS A 767 -15.91 -21.79 7.54
CA LYS A 767 -16.99 -22.24 8.45
C LYS A 767 -18.20 -22.78 7.66
N GLU A 768 -18.58 -22.12 6.57
CA GLU A 768 -19.66 -22.59 5.68
C GLU A 768 -19.30 -23.90 4.96
N GLU A 769 -18.04 -24.08 4.55
CA GLU A 769 -17.57 -25.36 4.03
C GLU A 769 -17.60 -26.45 5.10
N ALA A 770 -17.16 -26.15 6.33
CA ALA A 770 -17.18 -27.09 7.46
C ALA A 770 -18.60 -27.55 7.83
N SER A 771 -19.59 -26.65 7.85
CA SER A 771 -20.99 -27.03 8.13
C SER A 771 -21.57 -27.92 7.02
N SER A 772 -21.26 -27.64 5.75
CA SER A 772 -21.72 -28.41 4.58
C SER A 772 -21.13 -29.84 4.45
N ILE A 773 -20.13 -30.17 5.27
CA ILE A 773 -19.50 -31.49 5.32
C ILE A 773 -20.24 -32.40 6.31
N ASN A 774 -20.77 -31.87 7.42
CA ASN A 774 -21.51 -32.67 8.40
C ASN A 774 -22.81 -33.26 7.82
N GLU A 775 -23.58 -32.50 7.03
CA GLU A 775 -24.83 -32.98 6.41
C GLU A 775 -24.64 -34.19 5.46
N LYS A 776 -23.42 -34.44 4.97
CA LYS A 776 -23.15 -35.52 3.99
C LYS A 776 -22.80 -36.87 4.61
N ASN A 777 -22.61 -36.94 5.93
CA ASN A 777 -22.34 -38.21 6.62
C ASN A 777 -23.63 -38.94 7.05
N ASP A 778 -24.70 -38.21 7.38
CA ASP A 778 -25.97 -38.80 7.86
C ASP A 778 -26.84 -39.47 6.77
N THR A 779 -26.49 -39.34 5.49
CA THR A 779 -27.33 -39.80 4.37
C THR A 779 -26.95 -41.16 3.77
N LYS A 780 -26.14 -41.98 4.47
CA LYS A 780 -25.61 -43.26 3.92
C LYS A 780 -25.97 -44.57 4.62
N GLU A 781 -26.59 -44.54 5.80
CA GLU A 781 -27.06 -45.76 6.46
C GLU A 781 -28.55 -45.69 6.80
N GLU A 782 -29.42 -46.04 5.84
CA GLU A 782 -30.58 -46.91 6.11
C GLU A 782 -31.32 -47.34 4.83
N SER A 783 -31.13 -48.59 4.41
CA SER A 783 -32.18 -49.32 3.66
C SER A 783 -32.01 -50.84 3.75
N LYS A 784 -32.63 -51.48 4.76
CA LYS A 784 -33.46 -52.69 4.59
C LYS A 784 -34.07 -53.18 5.91
N SER A 785 -35.31 -53.65 5.81
CA SER A 785 -36.17 -54.10 6.90
C SER A 785 -35.97 -55.56 7.29
N THR A 786 -36.16 -55.90 8.57
CA THR A 786 -37.31 -56.71 9.07
C THR A 786 -37.22 -57.05 10.58
N LYS A 787 -38.36 -57.03 11.28
CA LYS A 787 -38.62 -57.68 12.60
C LYS A 787 -38.84 -59.20 12.41
N PRO A 788 -38.85 -60.09 13.43
CA PRO A 788 -39.21 -59.84 14.85
C PRO A 788 -38.40 -60.59 15.95
N GLU A 789 -38.77 -60.37 17.23
CA GLU A 789 -38.79 -61.30 18.40
C GLU A 789 -37.56 -62.18 18.76
N SER A 790 -37.26 -62.55 20.02
CA SER A 790 -37.70 -62.15 21.38
C SER A 790 -36.82 -62.89 22.43
N ALA A 791 -36.85 -62.48 23.71
CA ALA A 791 -36.38 -63.24 24.89
C ALA A 791 -34.86 -63.57 25.00
N SER A 792 -34.21 -63.68 26.17
CA SER A 792 -34.63 -63.49 27.58
C SER A 792 -33.43 -63.51 28.54
N GLY A 793 -33.56 -62.90 29.74
CA GLY A 793 -32.70 -63.14 30.92
C GLY A 793 -31.65 -62.06 31.17
N ALA A 794 -31.83 -61.03 32.02
CA ALA A 794 -32.16 -61.02 33.46
C ALA A 794 -31.03 -61.65 34.32
N SER A 795 -30.53 -61.08 35.43
CA SER A 795 -30.88 -59.89 36.27
C SER A 795 -29.88 -59.85 37.47
N PRO A 796 -30.09 -59.16 38.62
CA PRO A 796 -30.66 -57.83 38.96
C PRO A 796 -29.68 -56.93 39.78
N SER A 797 -29.91 -55.63 40.00
CA SER A 797 -30.64 -55.03 41.17
C SER A 797 -30.08 -53.61 41.48
N PRO A 798 -30.71 -52.76 42.32
CA PRO A 798 -32.14 -52.48 42.57
C PRO A 798 -32.52 -50.97 42.51
N SER A 799 -33.80 -50.65 42.76
CA SER A 799 -34.43 -49.31 42.82
C SER A 799 -35.25 -49.16 44.14
N PRO A 800 -36.09 -48.12 44.43
CA PRO A 800 -36.24 -46.71 43.94
C PRO A 800 -36.51 -45.63 45.06
N SER A 801 -36.74 -44.36 44.64
CA SER A 801 -37.64 -43.31 45.23
C SER A 801 -37.13 -42.40 46.38
N PRO A 802 -37.73 -41.19 46.63
CA PRO A 802 -38.51 -40.28 45.74
C PRO A 802 -38.06 -38.79 45.80
N THR A 803 -38.35 -37.99 44.76
CA THR A 803 -38.48 -36.50 44.84
C THR A 803 -39.16 -35.93 43.57
N ASP A 804 -39.77 -34.74 43.68
CA ASP A 804 -40.65 -34.14 42.66
C ASP A 804 -39.96 -33.67 41.37
N PRO A 805 -40.68 -33.58 40.23
CA PRO A 805 -40.20 -32.96 39.00
C PRO A 805 -40.40 -31.43 39.03
N GLY A 806 -39.29 -30.68 39.01
CA GLY A 806 -39.32 -29.26 38.70
C GLY A 806 -39.55 -29.03 37.19
N LEU A 807 -40.49 -28.16 36.84
CA LEU A 807 -40.69 -27.68 35.48
C LEU A 807 -39.82 -26.44 35.25
N ASP A 808 -38.63 -26.62 34.67
CA ASP A 808 -37.91 -25.52 34.03
C ASP A 808 -38.60 -25.20 32.70
N PHE A 809 -39.30 -24.06 32.65
CA PHE A 809 -39.96 -23.58 31.44
C PHE A 809 -39.71 -22.08 31.26
N ASN A 810 -38.91 -21.72 30.26
CA ASN A 810 -38.56 -20.33 29.97
C ASN A 810 -39.42 -19.80 28.81
N ALA A 811 -40.57 -19.20 29.13
CA ALA A 811 -41.66 -18.91 28.18
C ALA A 811 -41.38 -17.79 27.14
N PHE A 812 -40.13 -17.36 26.96
CA PHE A 812 -39.72 -16.26 26.08
C PHE A 812 -38.44 -16.55 25.26
N ASP A 813 -38.03 -17.82 25.12
CA ASP A 813 -37.02 -18.20 24.13
C ASP A 813 -37.66 -18.35 22.73
N PHE A 814 -37.24 -17.50 21.79
CA PHE A 814 -37.73 -17.48 20.41
C PHE A 814 -36.66 -17.91 19.39
N SER A 815 -35.54 -18.49 19.84
CA SER A 815 -34.44 -18.92 18.98
C SER A 815 -34.86 -19.89 17.85
N GLY A 816 -35.87 -20.73 18.09
CA GLY A 816 -36.44 -21.65 17.09
C GLY A 816 -37.15 -20.99 15.89
N MET A 817 -37.64 -19.75 16.01
CA MET A 817 -38.47 -19.13 14.96
C MET A 817 -37.70 -18.74 13.68
N ALA A 818 -36.37 -18.71 13.70
CA ALA A 818 -35.55 -18.32 12.55
C ALA A 818 -35.72 -19.25 11.33
N GLY A 819 -36.04 -20.54 11.55
CA GLY A 819 -36.30 -21.49 10.47
C GLY A 819 -37.59 -21.17 9.68
N ILE A 820 -38.63 -20.69 10.36
CA ILE A 820 -39.95 -20.42 9.76
C ILE A 820 -39.88 -19.21 8.80
N LEU A 821 -39.08 -18.21 9.11
CA LEU A 821 -38.91 -17.01 8.27
C LEU A 821 -38.08 -17.26 7.00
N ASN A 822 -37.35 -18.37 6.93
CA ASN A 822 -36.56 -18.78 5.76
C ASN A 822 -37.32 -19.69 4.77
N ASP A 823 -38.60 -20.01 5.01
CA ASP A 823 -39.44 -20.74 4.07
C ASP A 823 -39.59 -19.94 2.75
N PRO A 824 -39.21 -20.50 1.58
CA PRO A 824 -39.27 -19.79 0.30
C PRO A 824 -40.69 -19.30 -0.07
N SER A 825 -41.73 -20.03 0.32
CA SER A 825 -43.13 -19.65 0.04
C SER A 825 -43.63 -18.50 0.92
N ILE A 826 -43.09 -18.38 2.14
CA ILE A 826 -43.34 -17.24 3.03
C ILE A 826 -42.56 -16.01 2.51
N LYS A 827 -41.36 -16.21 1.96
CA LYS A 827 -40.55 -15.17 1.34
C LYS A 827 -41.18 -14.61 0.05
N ASP A 828 -41.71 -15.46 -0.81
CA ASP A 828 -42.46 -15.05 -2.02
C ASP A 828 -43.74 -14.27 -1.68
N LEU A 829 -44.46 -14.67 -0.62
CA LEU A 829 -45.62 -13.92 -0.10
C LEU A 829 -45.20 -12.55 0.46
N ALA A 830 -44.10 -12.49 1.22
CA ALA A 830 -43.56 -11.23 1.74
C ALA A 830 -43.15 -10.26 0.62
N GLU A 831 -42.56 -10.75 -0.47
CA GLU A 831 -42.24 -9.94 -1.65
C GLU A 831 -43.46 -9.45 -2.44
N GLN A 832 -44.62 -10.11 -2.32
CA GLN A 832 -45.89 -9.65 -2.90
C GLN A 832 -46.53 -8.60 -1.99
N ILE A 833 -46.55 -8.81 -0.68
CA ILE A 833 -47.04 -7.85 0.32
C ILE A 833 -46.21 -6.55 0.29
N ALA A 834 -44.89 -6.63 0.09
CA ALA A 834 -44.02 -5.46 -0.08
C ALA A 834 -44.36 -4.60 -1.31
N LYS A 835 -45.14 -5.13 -2.27
CA LYS A 835 -45.65 -4.39 -3.45
C LYS A 835 -47.06 -3.83 -3.23
N ASP A 836 -47.71 -4.11 -2.10
CA ASP A 836 -49.01 -3.53 -1.74
C ASP A 836 -48.87 -2.02 -1.43
N PRO A 837 -49.63 -1.14 -2.11
CA PRO A 837 -49.61 0.29 -1.80
C PRO A 837 -50.06 0.65 -0.38
N ALA A 838 -50.93 -0.14 0.27
CA ALA A 838 -51.34 0.09 1.66
C ALA A 838 -50.18 -0.20 2.64
N PHE A 839 -49.42 -1.27 2.40
CA PHE A 839 -48.23 -1.61 3.18
C PHE A 839 -47.14 -0.54 3.04
N ASN A 840 -46.91 -0.06 1.82
CA ASN A 840 -45.97 1.03 1.56
C ASN A 840 -46.43 2.37 2.17
N GLN A 841 -47.73 2.68 2.17
CA GLN A 841 -48.25 3.86 2.88
C GLN A 841 -48.06 3.78 4.40
N LEU A 842 -48.23 2.60 4.99
CA LEU A 842 -47.96 2.38 6.42
C LEU A 842 -46.47 2.61 6.73
N ALA A 843 -45.57 2.10 5.89
CA ALA A 843 -44.13 2.30 6.01
C ALA A 843 -43.71 3.78 5.83
N GLU A 844 -44.27 4.52 4.86
CA GLU A 844 -44.00 5.95 4.70
C GLU A 844 -44.48 6.78 5.90
N GLN A 845 -45.64 6.45 6.49
CA GLN A 845 -46.16 7.13 7.68
C GLN A 845 -45.23 6.91 8.90
N LEU A 846 -44.67 5.71 9.04
CA LEU A 846 -43.68 5.39 10.09
C LEU A 846 -42.32 6.05 9.85
N GLN A 847 -41.89 6.24 8.59
CA GLN A 847 -40.64 6.97 8.30
C GLN A 847 -40.77 8.48 8.54
N ARG A 848 -41.95 9.07 8.31
CA ARG A 848 -42.20 10.52 8.52
C ARG A 848 -42.31 10.95 9.99
N SER A 849 -42.38 10.03 10.95
CA SER A 849 -42.40 10.34 12.39
C SER A 849 -41.01 10.46 13.03
N VAL A 850 -39.92 10.20 12.27
CA VAL A 850 -38.53 10.24 12.78
C VAL A 850 -37.89 11.62 12.52
N PRO A 851 -37.48 12.38 13.56
CA PRO A 851 -36.86 13.70 13.36
C PRO A 851 -35.42 13.61 12.83
N THR A 852 -35.11 14.36 11.77
CA THR A 852 -33.73 14.57 11.29
C THR A 852 -33.28 16.02 11.53
N ALA A 853 -32.03 16.22 11.91
CA ALA A 853 -31.57 17.48 12.51
C ALA A 853 -30.78 18.39 11.54
N SER A 854 -31.47 19.33 10.88
CA SER A 854 -30.87 20.60 10.43
C SER A 854 -31.91 21.68 10.05
N HIS A 855 -32.33 22.44 11.07
CA HIS A 855 -32.93 23.79 11.08
C HIS A 855 -34.09 24.23 10.16
N GLU A 856 -35.10 24.81 10.84
CA GLU A 856 -36.10 25.81 10.41
C GLU A 856 -37.27 25.38 9.50
N GLY A 857 -38.38 24.93 10.11
CA GLY A 857 -39.73 25.17 9.54
C GLY A 857 -40.81 24.09 9.73
N GLY A 858 -41.32 23.91 10.96
CA GLY A 858 -42.60 23.20 11.20
C GLY A 858 -42.51 21.68 11.45
N LEU A 859 -43.35 21.19 12.37
CA LEU A 859 -43.55 19.76 12.65
C LEU A 859 -44.44 19.11 11.57
N PRO A 860 -44.08 17.95 11.00
CA PRO A 860 -45.01 17.12 10.26
C PRO A 860 -46.12 16.59 11.18
N ASN A 861 -47.37 16.68 10.73
CA ASN A 861 -48.53 16.25 11.52
C ASN A 861 -48.78 14.75 11.32
N PHE A 862 -48.54 13.93 12.34
CA PHE A 862 -48.91 12.50 12.33
C PHE A 862 -50.41 12.36 12.62
N ASP A 863 -51.14 11.64 11.76
CA ASP A 863 -52.58 11.38 11.93
C ASP A 863 -52.82 9.95 12.44
N PRO A 864 -53.20 9.76 13.72
CA PRO A 864 -53.41 8.44 14.29
C PRO A 864 -54.65 7.72 13.72
N GLN A 865 -55.65 8.45 13.22
CA GLN A 865 -56.84 7.84 12.63
C GLN A 865 -56.50 7.26 11.25
N GLN A 866 -55.73 8.01 10.45
CA GLN A 866 -55.27 7.52 9.15
C GLN A 866 -54.33 6.31 9.29
N TYR A 867 -53.45 6.30 10.31
CA TYR A 867 -52.59 5.16 10.62
C TYR A 867 -53.39 3.90 10.97
N MET A 868 -54.35 3.98 11.89
CA MET A 868 -55.19 2.83 12.24
C MET A 868 -56.01 2.32 11.05
N GLN A 869 -56.51 3.21 10.20
CA GLN A 869 -57.28 2.83 9.02
C GLN A 869 -56.41 2.15 7.95
N THR A 870 -55.16 2.60 7.77
CA THR A 870 -54.18 1.95 6.87
C THR A 870 -53.75 0.60 7.42
N MET A 871 -53.53 0.49 8.73
CA MET A 871 -53.19 -0.79 9.39
C MET A 871 -54.33 -1.81 9.27
N GLN A 872 -55.59 -1.37 9.37
CA GLN A 872 -56.75 -2.24 9.15
C GLN A 872 -56.82 -2.77 7.70
N GLN A 873 -56.46 -1.96 6.70
CA GLN A 873 -56.39 -2.40 5.30
C GLN A 873 -55.29 -3.45 5.08
N VAL A 874 -54.10 -3.29 5.68
CA VAL A 874 -53.04 -4.31 5.65
C VAL A 874 -53.51 -5.62 6.32
N MET A 875 -54.20 -5.54 7.44
CA MET A 875 -54.81 -6.69 8.13
C MET A 875 -55.99 -7.33 7.35
N GLU A 876 -56.48 -6.69 6.29
CA GLU A 876 -57.50 -7.21 5.37
C GLU A 876 -56.90 -7.75 4.06
N ASN A 877 -55.61 -7.52 3.77
CA ASN A 877 -54.94 -8.10 2.62
C ASN A 877 -54.95 -9.66 2.71
N PRO A 878 -55.39 -10.38 1.67
CA PRO A 878 -55.52 -11.84 1.70
C PRO A 878 -54.17 -12.58 1.62
N GLU A 879 -53.15 -12.02 0.95
CA GLU A 879 -51.77 -12.56 0.98
C GLU A 879 -51.17 -12.44 2.38
N PHE A 880 -51.34 -11.30 3.06
CA PHE A 880 -50.89 -11.06 4.43
C PHE A 880 -51.58 -12.01 5.42
N ARG A 881 -52.90 -12.22 5.29
CA ARG A 881 -53.63 -13.23 6.07
C ARG A 881 -53.12 -14.65 5.81
N THR A 882 -52.89 -15.01 4.55
CA THR A 882 -52.39 -16.35 4.18
C THR A 882 -50.97 -16.58 4.73
N MET A 883 -50.12 -15.55 4.71
CA MET A 883 -48.79 -15.58 5.32
C MET A 883 -48.88 -15.76 6.85
N ALA A 884 -49.75 -15.00 7.52
CA ALA A 884 -49.96 -15.07 8.97
C ALA A 884 -50.55 -16.43 9.41
N GLU A 885 -51.51 -16.99 8.67
CA GLU A 885 -52.05 -18.33 8.92
C GLU A 885 -50.99 -19.43 8.74
N ARG A 886 -50.09 -19.30 7.76
CA ARG A 886 -48.97 -20.24 7.58
C ARG A 886 -47.95 -20.17 8.71
N LEU A 887 -47.55 -18.96 9.11
CA LEU A 887 -46.69 -18.75 10.29
C LEU A 887 -47.35 -19.31 11.57
N GLY A 888 -48.65 -19.08 11.77
CA GLY A 888 -49.40 -19.62 12.89
C GLY A 888 -49.47 -21.15 12.89
N ASN A 889 -49.70 -21.78 11.74
CA ASN A 889 -49.70 -23.25 11.63
C ASN A 889 -48.30 -23.86 11.83
N ALA A 890 -47.23 -23.19 11.38
CA ALA A 890 -45.86 -23.61 11.64
C ALA A 890 -45.52 -23.53 13.14
N LEU A 891 -45.92 -22.44 13.82
CA LEU A 891 -45.78 -22.28 15.28
C LEU A 891 -46.55 -23.34 16.08
N VAL A 892 -47.73 -23.77 15.62
CA VAL A 892 -48.52 -24.82 16.28
C VAL A 892 -47.92 -26.23 16.07
N GLN A 893 -47.11 -26.42 15.02
CA GLN A 893 -46.41 -27.68 14.75
C GLN A 893 -45.00 -27.74 15.35
N ASP A 894 -44.55 -26.70 16.05
CA ASP A 894 -43.27 -26.67 16.74
C ASP A 894 -43.26 -27.65 17.94
N PRO A 895 -42.36 -28.65 17.97
CA PRO A 895 -42.25 -29.60 19.07
C PRO A 895 -42.05 -28.96 20.45
N GLN A 896 -41.45 -27.77 20.53
CA GLN A 896 -41.17 -27.07 21.79
C GLN A 896 -42.42 -26.38 22.39
N MET A 897 -43.41 -26.05 21.57
CA MET A 897 -44.66 -25.38 22.01
C MET A 897 -45.73 -26.35 22.52
N SER A 898 -45.62 -27.64 22.20
CA SER A 898 -46.61 -28.66 22.59
C SER A 898 -46.89 -28.74 24.10
N PRO A 899 -45.89 -28.69 25.02
CA PRO A 899 -46.14 -28.77 26.47
C PRO A 899 -46.86 -27.54 27.03
N PHE A 900 -46.58 -26.34 26.50
CA PHE A 900 -47.23 -25.09 26.93
C PHE A 900 -48.71 -25.06 26.53
N LEU A 901 -49.03 -25.56 25.34
CA LEU A 901 -50.40 -25.68 24.85
C LEU A 901 -51.20 -26.76 25.61
N GLU A 902 -50.57 -27.86 26.04
CA GLU A 902 -51.20 -28.83 26.95
C GLU A 902 -51.46 -28.23 28.35
N ALA A 903 -50.54 -27.42 28.89
CA ALA A 903 -50.71 -26.77 30.19
C ALA A 903 -51.87 -25.76 30.21
N LEU A 904 -52.02 -24.95 29.15
CA LEU A 904 -53.14 -24.00 28.98
C LEU A 904 -54.50 -24.69 28.76
N GLY A 905 -54.51 -25.96 28.37
CA GLY A 905 -55.72 -26.79 28.26
C GLY A 905 -56.31 -27.23 29.60
N ASN A 906 -55.63 -27.02 30.73
CA ASN A 906 -56.03 -27.53 32.03
C ASN A 906 -56.85 -26.49 32.84
N PRO A 907 -58.16 -26.71 33.11
CA PRO A 907 -59.02 -25.72 33.75
C PRO A 907 -58.55 -25.25 35.14
N ALA A 908 -57.86 -26.12 35.89
CA ALA A 908 -57.38 -25.81 37.24
C ALA A 908 -56.22 -24.79 37.24
N ALA A 909 -55.40 -24.77 36.19
CA ALA A 909 -54.32 -23.79 36.04
C ALA A 909 -54.88 -22.39 35.72
N THR A 910 -55.93 -22.32 34.89
CA THR A 910 -56.60 -21.07 34.51
C THR A 910 -57.19 -20.32 35.70
N GLU A 911 -57.78 -21.05 36.65
CA GLU A 911 -58.40 -20.45 37.85
C GLU A 911 -57.35 -19.86 38.81
N GLN A 912 -56.24 -20.57 39.02
CA GLN A 912 -55.10 -20.07 39.81
C GLN A 912 -54.42 -18.84 39.16
N PHE A 913 -54.33 -18.81 37.83
CA PHE A 913 -53.74 -17.67 37.12
C PHE A 913 -54.60 -16.41 37.25
N ALA A 914 -55.92 -16.56 37.19
CA ALA A 914 -56.86 -15.45 37.41
C ALA A 914 -56.80 -14.89 38.84
N GLU A 915 -56.63 -15.76 39.85
CA GLU A 915 -56.54 -15.35 41.25
C GLU A 915 -55.23 -14.59 41.56
N ARG A 916 -54.10 -15.01 40.98
CA ARG A 916 -52.82 -14.26 41.06
C ARG A 916 -52.90 -12.89 40.40
N MET A 917 -53.48 -12.80 39.20
CA MET A 917 -53.69 -11.53 38.51
C MET A 917 -54.61 -10.56 39.28
N ALA A 918 -55.57 -11.08 40.05
CA ALA A 918 -56.41 -10.25 40.93
C ALA A 918 -55.62 -9.69 42.12
N GLN A 919 -54.73 -10.48 42.73
CA GLN A 919 -53.87 -10.03 43.83
C GLN A 919 -52.83 -8.99 43.34
N MET A 920 -52.22 -9.21 42.17
CA MET A 920 -51.23 -8.29 41.59
C MET A 920 -51.80 -6.89 41.28
N LYS A 921 -53.09 -6.78 40.96
CA LYS A 921 -53.77 -5.47 40.77
C LYS A 921 -54.09 -4.72 42.07
N GLU A 922 -54.00 -5.39 43.22
CA GLU A 922 -54.19 -4.78 44.55
C GLU A 922 -52.86 -4.47 45.27
N ASP A 923 -51.72 -4.94 44.75
CA ASP A 923 -50.39 -4.66 45.29
C ASP A 923 -50.07 -3.14 45.23
N PRO A 924 -49.75 -2.47 46.36
CA PRO A 924 -49.59 -1.02 46.41
C PRO A 924 -48.37 -0.46 45.65
N GLU A 925 -47.35 -1.26 45.34
CA GLU A 925 -46.20 -0.84 44.53
C GLU A 925 -46.42 -1.06 43.03
N LEU A 926 -47.06 -2.17 42.64
CA LEU A 926 -47.34 -2.48 41.24
C LEU A 926 -48.59 -1.78 40.70
N LYS A 927 -49.61 -1.52 41.52
CA LYS A 927 -50.88 -0.87 41.14
C LYS A 927 -50.71 0.49 40.43
N PRO A 928 -49.82 1.43 40.83
CA PRO A 928 -49.60 2.65 40.05
C PRO A 928 -48.90 2.40 38.71
N ILE A 929 -47.98 1.43 38.62
CA ILE A 929 -47.27 1.07 37.38
C ILE A 929 -48.25 0.43 36.39
N LEU A 930 -49.05 -0.54 36.85
CA LEU A 930 -50.10 -1.19 36.06
C LEU A 930 -51.16 -0.19 35.59
N ALA A 931 -51.55 0.79 36.42
CA ALA A 931 -52.46 1.85 36.02
C ALA A 931 -51.85 2.82 34.98
N GLU A 932 -50.54 3.11 35.04
CA GLU A 932 -49.85 3.92 34.03
C GLU A 932 -49.70 3.15 32.71
N ILE A 933 -49.49 1.83 32.76
CA ILE A 933 -49.46 0.94 31.57
C ILE A 933 -50.86 0.82 30.94
N ASP A 934 -51.91 0.53 31.73
CA ASP A 934 -53.30 0.43 31.25
C ASP A 934 -53.79 1.77 30.64
N ALA A 935 -53.32 2.92 31.15
CA ALA A 935 -53.68 4.24 30.63
C ALA A 935 -52.80 4.74 29.45
N GLY A 936 -51.51 4.38 29.43
CA GLY A 936 -50.52 4.87 28.47
C GLY A 936 -50.21 3.92 27.30
N GLY A 937 -50.70 2.68 27.34
CA GLY A 937 -50.55 1.70 26.26
C GLY A 937 -49.09 1.33 25.97
N PRO A 938 -48.75 0.93 24.73
CA PRO A 938 -47.43 0.39 24.38
C PRO A 938 -46.25 1.31 24.70
N SER A 939 -46.46 2.64 24.67
CA SER A 939 -45.42 3.62 25.01
C SER A 939 -45.10 3.65 26.50
N ALA A 940 -46.09 3.41 27.37
CA ALA A 940 -45.86 3.24 28.80
C ALA A 940 -45.23 1.88 29.10
N MET A 941 -45.56 0.83 28.33
CA MET A 941 -44.91 -0.48 28.47
C MET A 941 -43.41 -0.41 28.15
N MET A 942 -43.00 0.28 27.07
CA MET A 942 -41.58 0.50 26.73
C MET A 942 -40.77 1.22 27.82
N LYS A 943 -41.40 2.08 28.64
CA LYS A 943 -40.74 2.80 29.75
C LYS A 943 -40.20 1.84 30.81
N TYR A 944 -40.89 0.74 31.05
CA TYR A 944 -40.55 -0.27 32.07
C TYR A 944 -39.92 -1.55 31.46
N TRP A 945 -39.87 -1.66 30.13
CA TRP A 945 -39.40 -2.85 29.40
C TRP A 945 -37.93 -3.22 29.65
N ASN A 946 -37.10 -2.28 30.14
CA ASN A 946 -35.72 -2.52 30.54
C ASN A 946 -35.48 -2.26 32.05
N ASP A 947 -36.54 -2.05 32.83
CA ASP A 947 -36.45 -1.84 34.27
C ASP A 947 -36.45 -3.21 34.97
N LYS A 948 -35.25 -3.70 35.29
CA LYS A 948 -35.05 -5.03 35.88
C LYS A 948 -35.79 -5.21 37.21
N ASP A 949 -35.93 -4.15 38.01
CA ASP A 949 -36.58 -4.24 39.32
C ASP A 949 -38.11 -4.34 39.16
N VAL A 950 -38.69 -3.63 38.18
CA VAL A 950 -40.12 -3.73 37.84
C VAL A 950 -40.45 -5.09 37.21
N LEU A 951 -39.59 -5.58 36.31
CA LEU A 951 -39.77 -6.90 35.68
C LEU A 951 -39.60 -8.06 36.66
N ALA A 952 -38.64 -7.98 37.59
CA ALA A 952 -38.46 -8.98 38.64
C ALA A 952 -39.70 -9.06 39.55
N LYS A 953 -40.24 -7.91 40.00
CA LYS A 953 -41.46 -7.87 40.81
C LYS A 953 -42.71 -8.35 40.08
N LEU A 954 -42.83 -8.07 38.77
CA LEU A 954 -43.90 -8.64 37.94
C LEU A 954 -43.78 -10.16 37.81
N GLY A 955 -42.56 -10.69 37.65
CA GLY A 955 -42.30 -12.13 37.66
C GLY A 955 -42.67 -12.78 38.99
N GLU A 956 -42.19 -12.22 40.10
CA GLU A 956 -42.47 -12.69 41.46
C GLU A 956 -43.98 -12.67 41.78
N ALA A 957 -44.70 -11.60 41.41
CA ALA A 957 -46.14 -11.50 41.62
C ALA A 957 -46.97 -12.46 40.75
N MET A 958 -46.47 -12.87 39.58
CA MET A 958 -47.07 -13.99 38.82
C MET A 958 -46.68 -15.38 39.36
N GLY A 959 -45.81 -15.43 40.38
CA GLY A 959 -45.34 -16.64 41.04
C GLY A 959 -44.20 -17.34 40.30
N ILE A 960 -43.39 -16.59 39.56
CA ILE A 960 -42.11 -17.02 39.00
C ILE A 960 -41.04 -16.66 40.03
N ALA A 961 -40.47 -17.67 40.70
CA ALA A 961 -39.52 -17.43 41.78
C ALA A 961 -38.17 -16.94 41.23
N VAL A 962 -37.80 -15.71 41.58
CA VAL A 962 -36.46 -15.15 41.34
C VAL A 962 -35.74 -15.07 42.69
N GLY A 963 -34.75 -15.94 42.92
CA GLY A 963 -34.04 -16.00 44.19
C GLY A 963 -33.03 -14.86 44.37
N ALA A 964 -33.23 -14.00 45.38
CA ALA A 964 -32.30 -12.92 45.73
C ALA A 964 -32.17 -12.75 47.25
N ASP A 965 -30.92 -12.76 47.76
CA ASP A 965 -30.39 -11.85 48.79
C ASP A 965 -28.88 -12.14 49.03
N GLN A 966 -27.98 -11.18 48.78
CA GLN A 966 -27.44 -10.20 49.75
C GLN A 966 -26.46 -10.79 50.81
N SER A 967 -25.28 -10.21 51.10
CA SER A 967 -24.65 -8.97 50.59
C SER A 967 -23.20 -8.75 51.11
N VAL A 968 -22.52 -7.76 50.50
CA VAL A 968 -21.37 -6.95 51.02
C VAL A 968 -19.93 -7.52 50.98
N ALA A 969 -19.22 -7.06 49.93
CA ALA A 969 -17.85 -6.52 49.89
C ALA A 969 -16.65 -7.43 49.55
N ALA A 970 -15.82 -6.85 48.67
CA ALA A 970 -14.53 -7.34 48.13
C ALA A 970 -14.66 -8.56 47.21
N GLU A 971 -14.83 -8.30 45.91
CA GLU A 971 -14.83 -9.28 44.83
C GLU A 971 -13.41 -9.69 44.42
N PRO A 972 -13.05 -10.98 44.58
CA PRO A 972 -12.26 -11.76 43.65
C PRO A 972 -13.16 -12.61 42.73
N GLU A 973 -12.63 -12.88 41.52
CA GLU A 973 -12.71 -14.14 40.73
C GLU A 973 -14.06 -14.81 40.40
N GLU A 974 -14.31 -14.98 39.08
CA GLU A 974 -14.72 -16.23 38.35
C GLU A 974 -16.01 -16.99 38.79
N ALA A 975 -16.85 -17.59 37.92
CA ALA A 975 -16.89 -17.81 36.46
C ALA A 975 -18.36 -17.92 35.94
N GLU A 976 -18.48 -17.98 34.60
CA GLU A 976 -19.44 -18.58 33.61
C GLU A 976 -20.80 -19.20 34.07
N GLU A 977 -21.78 -19.58 33.22
CA GLU A 977 -21.85 -20.48 32.05
C GLU A 977 -22.61 -19.81 30.86
N GLY A 978 -22.66 -20.31 29.62
CA GLY A 978 -22.24 -21.60 29.07
C GLY A 978 -20.75 -21.74 28.80
N GLU A 979 -20.11 -22.55 29.62
CA GLU A 979 -18.77 -23.10 29.41
C GLU A 979 -18.81 -24.05 28.19
N GLU A 980 -17.98 -23.83 27.17
CA GLU A 980 -17.15 -24.95 26.72
C GLU A 980 -16.10 -25.06 27.83
N GLU A 981 -16.15 -26.09 28.68
CA GLU A 981 -15.24 -26.26 29.85
C GLU A 981 -13.82 -25.85 29.44
N GLU A 982 -13.34 -24.67 29.88
CA GLU A 982 -12.11 -24.11 29.35
C GLU A 982 -10.96 -24.98 29.86
N SER A 983 -10.55 -25.94 29.04
CA SER A 983 -9.67 -27.02 29.47
C SER A 983 -8.40 -26.46 30.09
N ILE A 984 -8.34 -26.61 31.41
CA ILE A 984 -7.25 -26.12 32.25
C ILE A 984 -5.92 -26.72 31.76
N VAL A 985 -5.95 -27.92 31.18
CA VAL A 985 -4.79 -28.61 30.60
C VAL A 985 -4.30 -27.91 29.32
N HIS A 986 -5.20 -27.55 28.39
CA HIS A 986 -4.83 -26.76 27.20
C HIS A 986 -4.33 -25.36 27.58
N GLN A 987 -5.04 -24.68 28.48
CA GLN A 987 -4.73 -23.31 28.89
C GLN A 987 -3.35 -23.25 29.57
N THR A 988 -3.10 -24.07 30.58
CA THR A 988 -1.80 -24.11 31.30
C THR A 988 -0.64 -24.56 30.41
N ALA A 989 -0.86 -25.50 29.48
CA ALA A 989 0.14 -25.92 28.51
C ALA A 989 0.51 -24.82 27.49
N SER A 990 -0.46 -24.01 27.07
CA SER A 990 -0.24 -22.89 26.13
C SER A 990 0.44 -21.67 26.78
N LEU A 991 0.16 -21.40 28.06
CA LEU A 991 0.73 -20.29 28.82
C LEU A 991 2.12 -20.57 29.41
N GLY A 992 2.59 -21.81 29.33
CA GLY A 992 3.85 -22.25 29.95
C GLY A 992 3.78 -22.41 31.48
N ASP A 993 2.57 -22.54 32.05
CA ASP A 993 2.40 -22.74 33.49
C ASP A 993 2.62 -24.21 33.87
N VAL A 994 3.89 -24.52 34.12
CA VAL A 994 4.37 -25.84 34.52
C VAL A 994 3.75 -26.32 35.84
N GLU A 995 3.44 -25.43 36.78
CA GLU A 995 2.92 -25.83 38.09
C GLU A 995 1.39 -25.91 38.08
N GLY A 996 0.71 -25.00 37.38
CA GLY A 996 -0.72 -25.13 37.06
C GLY A 996 -1.03 -26.40 36.27
N LEU A 997 -0.23 -26.72 35.25
CA LEU A 997 -0.39 -27.94 34.45
C LEU A 997 -0.19 -29.21 35.29
N LYS A 998 0.82 -29.26 36.16
CA LYS A 998 0.99 -30.38 37.12
C LYS A 998 -0.19 -30.49 38.07
N ALA A 999 -0.72 -29.36 38.56
CA ALA A 999 -1.87 -29.35 39.45
C ALA A 999 -3.12 -29.89 38.74
N ALA A 1000 -3.40 -29.42 37.52
CA ALA A 1000 -4.52 -29.87 36.68
C ALA A 1000 -4.45 -31.38 36.37
N LEU A 1001 -3.27 -31.89 36.03
CA LEU A 1001 -3.06 -33.32 35.82
C LEU A 1001 -3.18 -34.13 37.12
N ALA A 1002 -2.73 -33.59 38.26
CA ALA A 1002 -2.87 -34.22 39.58
C ALA A 1002 -4.32 -34.21 40.10
N SER A 1003 -5.15 -33.24 39.69
CA SER A 1003 -6.60 -33.21 39.95
C SER A 1003 -7.42 -34.06 38.97
N GLY A 1004 -6.77 -34.76 38.03
CA GLY A 1004 -7.42 -35.71 37.12
C GLY A 1004 -7.73 -35.18 35.72
N GLY A 1005 -7.24 -34.00 35.35
CA GLY A 1005 -7.37 -33.44 34.00
C GLY A 1005 -6.77 -34.35 32.93
N ASN A 1006 -7.43 -34.44 31.77
CA ASN A 1006 -6.99 -35.33 30.70
C ASN A 1006 -5.82 -34.71 29.92
N LYS A 1007 -4.63 -35.32 30.02
CA LYS A 1007 -3.42 -34.91 29.28
C LYS A 1007 -3.56 -35.01 27.75
N ASP A 1008 -4.45 -35.89 27.30
CA ASP A 1008 -4.77 -36.19 25.90
C ASP A 1008 -6.19 -35.71 25.57
N GLU A 1009 -6.67 -34.68 26.28
CA GLU A 1009 -7.88 -33.97 25.89
C GLU A 1009 -7.66 -33.34 24.52
N GLU A 1010 -8.69 -33.34 23.68
CA GLU A 1010 -8.66 -32.76 22.34
C GLU A 1010 -9.63 -31.58 22.32
N ASP A 1011 -9.16 -30.42 21.86
CA ASP A 1011 -10.02 -29.26 21.66
C ASP A 1011 -10.98 -29.45 20.47
N SER A 1012 -11.80 -28.42 20.19
CA SER A 1012 -12.72 -28.42 19.06
C SER A 1012 -12.05 -28.60 17.69
N GLU A 1013 -10.71 -28.56 17.57
CA GLU A 1013 -9.92 -28.81 16.36
C GLU A 1013 -9.06 -30.10 16.42
N GLY A 1014 -9.24 -30.95 17.44
CA GLY A 1014 -8.49 -32.20 17.63
C GLY A 1014 -7.09 -31.99 18.22
N ARG A 1015 -6.77 -30.79 18.70
CA ARG A 1015 -5.43 -30.44 19.21
C ARG A 1015 -5.36 -30.75 20.68
N THR A 1016 -4.36 -31.55 21.07
CA THR A 1016 -4.06 -31.83 22.47
C THR A 1016 -3.18 -30.76 23.12
N ALA A 1017 -3.15 -30.72 24.45
CA ALA A 1017 -2.25 -29.85 25.23
C ALA A 1017 -0.77 -29.90 24.78
N LEU A 1018 -0.32 -31.07 24.29
CA LEU A 1018 1.03 -31.24 23.74
C LEU A 1018 1.25 -30.49 22.43
N HIS A 1019 0.23 -30.35 21.56
CA HIS A 1019 0.32 -29.53 20.35
C HIS A 1019 0.57 -28.06 20.71
N PHE A 1020 -0.15 -27.53 21.71
CA PHE A 1020 0.01 -26.15 22.16
C PHE A 1020 1.39 -25.92 22.78
N ALA A 1021 1.81 -26.76 23.72
CA ALA A 1021 3.15 -26.65 24.32
C ALA A 1021 4.26 -26.71 23.26
N CYS A 1022 4.16 -27.62 22.29
CA CYS A 1022 5.13 -27.77 21.22
C CYS A 1022 5.10 -26.64 20.18
N GLY A 1023 3.94 -26.04 19.88
CA GLY A 1023 3.82 -24.89 18.97
C GLY A 1023 4.30 -23.57 19.58
N TYR A 1024 3.93 -23.31 20.84
CA TYR A 1024 4.39 -22.11 21.55
C TYR A 1024 5.85 -22.18 21.99
N GLY A 1025 6.41 -23.39 22.14
CA GLY A 1025 7.81 -23.62 22.53
C GLY A 1025 8.02 -23.85 24.03
N GLU A 1026 6.96 -24.23 24.74
CA GLU A 1026 6.96 -24.42 26.19
C GLU A 1026 7.49 -25.82 26.56
N VAL A 1027 8.79 -26.01 26.34
CA VAL A 1027 9.54 -27.27 26.52
C VAL A 1027 9.23 -27.96 27.86
N LYS A 1028 9.07 -27.19 28.95
CA LYS A 1028 8.79 -27.74 30.28
C LYS A 1028 7.36 -28.27 30.42
N CYS A 1029 6.37 -27.63 29.80
CA CYS A 1029 5.00 -28.14 29.76
C CYS A 1029 4.91 -29.37 28.85
N ALA A 1030 5.60 -29.35 27.71
CA ALA A 1030 5.74 -30.52 26.84
C ALA A 1030 6.39 -31.71 27.59
N GLN A 1031 7.44 -31.47 28.39
CA GLN A 1031 8.07 -32.49 29.24
C GLN A 1031 7.09 -33.03 30.27
N VAL A 1032 6.35 -32.16 30.99
CA VAL A 1032 5.36 -32.60 31.99
C VAL A 1032 4.25 -33.46 31.35
N LEU A 1033 3.80 -33.13 30.14
CA LEU A 1033 2.81 -33.92 29.40
C LEU A 1033 3.37 -35.27 28.96
N LEU A 1034 4.61 -35.31 28.45
CA LEU A 1034 5.27 -36.55 28.05
C LEU A 1034 5.61 -37.44 29.25
N ASP A 1035 6.04 -36.87 30.38
CA ASP A 1035 6.26 -37.57 31.66
C ASP A 1035 4.94 -38.13 32.22
N ALA A 1036 3.83 -37.42 32.03
CA ALA A 1036 2.47 -37.92 32.32
C ALA A 1036 1.99 -38.97 31.29
N GLY A 1037 2.75 -39.21 30.22
CA GLY A 1037 2.49 -40.21 29.19
C GLY A 1037 1.46 -39.77 28.15
N ALA A 1038 1.41 -38.49 27.78
CA ALA A 1038 0.60 -37.98 26.67
C ALA A 1038 1.07 -38.57 25.32
N ASN A 1039 0.14 -38.69 24.37
CA ASN A 1039 0.41 -39.25 23.05
C ASN A 1039 1.29 -38.30 22.21
N VAL A 1040 2.58 -38.62 22.14
CA VAL A 1040 3.60 -37.91 21.34
C VAL A 1040 3.23 -37.80 19.84
N ASN A 1041 2.40 -38.71 19.33
CA ASN A 1041 1.92 -38.79 17.95
C ASN A 1041 0.40 -38.56 17.84
N ALA A 1042 -0.20 -37.80 18.77
CA ALA A 1042 -1.56 -37.29 18.60
C ALA A 1042 -1.68 -36.51 17.27
N ILE A 1043 -2.87 -36.49 16.67
CA ILE A 1043 -3.13 -35.83 15.39
C ILE A 1043 -4.33 -34.89 15.48
N ASP A 1044 -4.15 -33.65 15.02
CA ASP A 1044 -5.27 -32.70 14.86
C ASP A 1044 -6.18 -33.09 13.66
N LYS A 1045 -7.29 -32.37 13.46
CA LYS A 1045 -8.18 -32.56 12.30
C LYS A 1045 -7.45 -32.45 10.94
N ASN A 1046 -6.33 -31.74 10.88
CA ASN A 1046 -5.48 -31.57 9.70
C ASN A 1046 -4.36 -32.62 9.60
N LYS A 1047 -4.35 -33.63 10.49
CA LYS A 1047 -3.33 -34.68 10.64
C LYS A 1047 -1.93 -34.17 10.96
N ASN A 1048 -1.80 -32.93 11.45
CA ASN A 1048 -0.55 -32.46 12.04
C ASN A 1048 -0.37 -33.13 13.40
N THR A 1049 0.88 -33.44 13.74
CA THR A 1049 1.28 -33.91 15.07
C THR A 1049 1.95 -32.78 15.86
N PRO A 1050 2.20 -32.92 17.18
CA PRO A 1050 2.98 -31.93 17.94
C PRO A 1050 4.36 -31.65 17.31
N LEU A 1051 4.93 -32.64 16.61
CA LEU A 1051 6.18 -32.50 15.87
C LEU A 1051 6.04 -31.62 14.62
N HIS A 1052 4.90 -31.64 13.92
CA HIS A 1052 4.62 -30.70 12.82
C HIS A 1052 4.55 -29.25 13.33
N TYR A 1053 3.90 -29.02 14.47
CA TYR A 1053 3.84 -27.72 15.13
C TYR A 1053 5.23 -27.24 15.55
N ALA A 1054 5.97 -28.06 16.30
CA ALA A 1054 7.34 -27.72 16.70
C ALA A 1054 8.26 -27.45 15.49
N ALA A 1055 8.06 -28.19 14.40
CA ALA A 1055 8.84 -28.07 13.17
C ALA A 1055 8.53 -26.81 12.36
N GLY A 1056 7.25 -26.45 12.20
CA GLY A 1056 6.84 -25.22 11.50
C GLY A 1056 7.24 -23.95 12.24
N TYR A 1057 7.06 -23.93 13.55
CA TYR A 1057 7.40 -22.78 14.41
C TYR A 1057 8.87 -22.73 14.87
N GLY A 1058 9.73 -23.64 14.40
CA GLY A 1058 11.17 -23.59 14.63
C GLY A 1058 11.62 -23.93 16.06
N ARG A 1059 10.81 -24.67 16.83
CA ARG A 1059 11.02 -24.95 18.26
C ARG A 1059 12.00 -26.09 18.49
N LYS A 1060 13.29 -25.85 18.22
CA LYS A 1060 14.37 -26.86 18.23
C LYS A 1060 14.38 -27.74 19.49
N GLU A 1061 14.16 -27.15 20.65
CA GLU A 1061 14.16 -27.82 21.94
C GLU A 1061 12.93 -28.73 22.10
N CYS A 1062 11.75 -28.29 21.66
CA CYS A 1062 10.55 -29.15 21.60
C CYS A 1062 10.70 -30.26 20.55
N VAL A 1063 11.31 -29.99 19.39
CA VAL A 1063 11.60 -31.02 18.37
C VAL A 1063 12.53 -32.09 18.96
N SER A 1064 13.61 -31.70 19.64
CA SER A 1064 14.55 -32.63 20.28
C SER A 1064 13.83 -33.49 21.32
N LEU A 1065 13.05 -32.87 22.21
CA LEU A 1065 12.29 -33.54 23.26
C LEU A 1065 11.26 -34.54 22.69
N LEU A 1066 10.56 -34.18 21.62
CA LEU A 1066 9.59 -35.06 20.96
C LEU A 1066 10.28 -36.28 20.31
N LEU A 1067 11.44 -36.09 19.68
CA LEU A 1067 12.22 -37.18 19.08
C LEU A 1067 12.78 -38.13 20.14
N GLU A 1068 13.31 -37.60 21.25
CA GLU A 1068 13.75 -38.39 22.41
C GLU A 1068 12.62 -39.23 23.02
N ASN A 1069 11.35 -38.81 22.85
CA ASN A 1069 10.15 -39.53 23.27
C ASN A 1069 9.45 -40.31 22.13
N GLY A 1070 10.12 -40.52 20.98
CA GLY A 1070 9.62 -41.41 19.92
C GLY A 1070 8.58 -40.80 18.96
N ALA A 1071 8.61 -39.48 18.75
CA ALA A 1071 7.79 -38.83 17.74
C ALA A 1071 8.12 -39.32 16.32
N ALA A 1072 7.09 -39.67 15.55
CA ALA A 1072 7.23 -40.23 14.21
C ALA A 1072 7.49 -39.13 13.15
N VAL A 1073 8.73 -39.04 12.68
CA VAL A 1073 9.19 -38.10 11.64
C VAL A 1073 8.59 -38.34 10.25
N THR A 1074 7.94 -39.49 10.04
CA THR A 1074 7.39 -39.92 8.73
C THR A 1074 5.90 -39.68 8.56
N LEU A 1075 5.17 -39.32 9.63
CA LEU A 1075 3.73 -39.05 9.53
C LEU A 1075 3.49 -37.84 8.63
N GLN A 1076 2.44 -37.92 7.81
CA GLN A 1076 2.08 -36.87 6.86
C GLN A 1076 0.74 -36.23 7.25
N ASN A 1077 0.70 -34.91 7.24
CA ASN A 1077 -0.51 -34.13 7.40
C ASN A 1077 -1.42 -34.19 6.13
N MET A 1078 -2.55 -33.48 6.14
CA MET A 1078 -3.49 -33.48 5.01
C MET A 1078 -2.90 -32.94 3.69
N ASP A 1079 -1.85 -32.11 3.73
CA ASP A 1079 -1.10 -31.66 2.55
C ASP A 1079 -0.08 -32.69 2.02
N SER A 1080 -0.07 -33.90 2.58
CA SER A 1080 0.94 -34.94 2.37
C SER A 1080 2.37 -34.48 2.75
N LYS A 1081 2.49 -33.55 3.70
CA LYS A 1081 3.76 -33.03 4.23
C LYS A 1081 4.10 -33.72 5.54
N ASN A 1082 5.36 -34.11 5.70
CA ASN A 1082 5.89 -34.55 7.00
C ASN A 1082 6.52 -33.37 7.78
N PRO A 1083 6.95 -33.53 9.04
CA PRO A 1083 7.54 -32.44 9.82
C PRO A 1083 8.78 -31.81 9.18
N ILE A 1084 9.62 -32.59 8.48
CA ILE A 1084 10.81 -32.04 7.80
C ILE A 1084 10.43 -31.20 6.57
N ASP A 1085 9.39 -31.58 5.82
CA ASP A 1085 8.85 -30.75 4.75
C ASP A 1085 8.23 -29.46 5.28
N VAL A 1086 7.52 -29.51 6.42
CA VAL A 1086 6.96 -28.33 7.09
C VAL A 1086 8.07 -27.40 7.61
N ALA A 1087 9.16 -27.94 8.17
CA ALA A 1087 10.34 -27.15 8.54
C ALA A 1087 11.02 -26.51 7.31
N LYS A 1088 11.11 -27.23 6.19
CA LYS A 1088 11.66 -26.71 4.92
C LYS A 1088 10.81 -25.59 4.34
N LEU A 1089 9.48 -25.73 4.33
CA LEU A 1089 8.55 -24.69 3.86
C LEU A 1089 8.63 -23.41 4.70
N ASN A 1090 8.83 -23.53 6.02
CA ASN A 1090 8.94 -22.40 6.94
C ASN A 1090 10.39 -21.89 7.15
N ASN A 1091 11.34 -22.30 6.30
CA ASN A 1091 12.77 -21.93 6.36
C ASN A 1091 13.49 -22.23 7.70
N GLN A 1092 13.02 -23.22 8.46
CA GLN A 1092 13.56 -23.59 9.78
C GLN A 1092 14.82 -24.46 9.67
N LEU A 1093 15.88 -23.93 9.04
CA LEU A 1093 17.10 -24.65 8.66
C LEU A 1093 17.75 -25.46 9.78
N ASP A 1094 17.70 -24.98 11.02
CA ASP A 1094 18.31 -25.67 12.16
C ASP A 1094 17.44 -26.79 12.73
N VAL A 1095 16.12 -26.74 12.52
CA VAL A 1095 15.22 -27.87 12.80
C VAL A 1095 15.36 -28.93 11.70
N VAL A 1096 15.51 -28.51 10.43
CA VAL A 1096 15.78 -29.43 9.31
C VAL A 1096 17.02 -30.28 9.59
N LYS A 1097 18.16 -29.67 9.98
CA LYS A 1097 19.39 -30.40 10.39
C LYS A 1097 19.22 -31.34 11.58
N LEU A 1098 18.16 -31.15 12.37
CA LEU A 1098 17.87 -31.97 13.55
C LEU A 1098 17.02 -33.16 13.14
N LEU A 1099 15.92 -32.93 12.41
CA LEU A 1099 15.07 -33.98 11.83
C LEU A 1099 15.81 -34.86 10.79
N GLU A 1100 16.78 -34.32 10.06
CA GLU A 1100 17.60 -35.09 9.09
C GLU A 1100 18.50 -36.16 9.74
N LYS A 1101 18.71 -36.11 11.06
CA LYS A 1101 19.47 -37.16 11.77
C LYS A 1101 18.62 -38.39 12.07
N ASP A 1102 17.35 -38.18 12.38
CA ASP A 1102 16.41 -39.23 12.80
C ASP A 1102 15.54 -39.74 11.64
N ALA A 1103 15.54 -39.06 10.49
CA ALA A 1103 14.84 -39.50 9.27
C ALA A 1103 15.55 -40.62 8.47
N PHE A 1104 16.73 -41.06 8.90
CA PHE A 1104 17.54 -42.11 8.26
C PHE A 1104 17.83 -43.33 9.18
N LEU A 1105 17.12 -43.43 10.31
CA LEU A 1105 17.11 -44.56 11.24
C LEU A 1105 15.83 -45.41 11.06
#